data_AF-A0AAN5Q0I1-F1
#
_entry.id   AF-A0AAN5Q0I1-F1
#
_cell.length_a   1.000
_cell.length_b   1.000
_cell.length_c   1.000
_cell.angle_alpha   90.00
_cell.angle_beta   90.00
_cell.angle_gamma   90.00
#
_symmetry.space_group_name_H-M   'P 1'
#
loop_
_entity.id
_entity.type
_entity.pdbx_description
1 polymer ?
#
loop_
_entity_poly.entity_id
_entity_poly.type
_entity_poly.pdbx_seq_one_letter_code
_entity_poly.pdbx_strand_id
1 'polypeptide(L)'
;MPKFSLHLSEVISMGKTTTPEINQLNKYVIDKKSIKLVNDLWARSVPLKGTPAERYIVGTRKIPIDVVEKLQIRSLKGPIGIPEFDKNKPYKDYVLVPVYNLDDQLVGLQIIQIDPDGNKATNSQSSDFYCKKYLGPTKPLREGKAAVINQKDNVNVVFIAEGVETAASVASLDEIRNNYSVLASMGVSELPATLAYVKTHYPPGATIVLLKDHDDPVENPFANSEFDKAKKAFVDAGYRVIVKEPPTVKEDWNDVLAKGGVSELGRQLNLHVPILCLPDTPARNSKVTPYFKALYADLLNNEKLAEEQAVCGLLDKVVGQLIDKLEKTQSNDDLHKTIKEIDEVVRATGVIRTLLSGTDNNIPKIPCQLRGLRRALKELKSLEDSRRDSLRDDEDIDFSTNPQTNNNGDLYKAYAYVMRHCHKHLQSLNPGDVFDLEKHSQILGFYEKRLNAIDNEIKRIPQLIAEFSGDGEISSDDKIIIKQLKDKLNSLKLERQLHAQEFHDIKQQLHLLRSAYQKGKNPYANYYEQFVEDANSIMMKGTVKPKDIRDGLSKAWANRKQELQEYYKKRIEAARQSFVSERKKAIPPMIRYLEGLRAIVKDKSQEIDKKALLPESRDYQVRYLQAMEELSQFEGMDKLLQDWLNNLENFKTVSPLIYYPPQEGATVEGVELIDYDSDGEETLDDLRKKIFDDEESLLKSPINDREKGKEKLEGKAGDSDPQVMSGPSHLAEGLMQSIQSSSLKTSDPQLYLTIKDFSERLAVGLYKSFEVISPESGERQEFDGLALRKKGLTIIERKTNDGTGPGLFQRNFCQQKIVSKHDFVLKNVIEELKAQSHPEKFIDIDVPKPLDWYSENFTPEMQEHLANAAKSMVVKALQNLSFEFNVNRPKAYSETDYRGLFFNRSLIPGGVSLRFSRVGKGNEEVAHQHMDKISKERTAERESRILPMRGQ
;
A
#
# COMPACT_ATOMS: atom_id res chain seq x y z
N MET A 1 27.38 2.04 27.65
CA MET A 1 26.85 1.95 26.26
C MET A 1 25.52 1.20 26.28
N PRO A 2 24.38 1.82 25.95
CA PRO A 2 23.12 1.10 25.94
C PRO A 2 22.99 0.27 24.66
N LYS A 3 22.94 -1.05 24.81
CA LYS A 3 22.67 -2.04 23.76
C LYS A 3 21.22 -1.86 23.27
N PHE A 4 21.02 -1.12 22.20
CA PHE A 4 19.83 -1.20 21.35
C PHE A 4 20.29 -1.45 19.91
N SER A 5 20.75 -2.67 19.65
CA SER A 5 20.88 -3.20 18.30
C SER A 5 19.65 -4.05 18.04
N LEU A 6 18.58 -3.45 17.51
CA LEU A 6 17.48 -4.21 16.89
C LEU A 6 18.03 -4.78 15.59
N HIS A 7 18.08 -6.12 15.49
CA HIS A 7 18.57 -6.79 14.30
C HIS A 7 17.64 -6.52 13.10
N LEU A 8 18.20 -6.44 11.89
CA LEU A 8 17.44 -6.28 10.64
C LEU A 8 16.32 -7.34 10.49
N SER A 9 16.51 -8.53 11.06
CA SER A 9 15.52 -9.61 11.11
C SER A 9 14.26 -9.29 11.92
N GLU A 10 14.35 -8.42 12.95
CA GLU A 10 13.18 -7.96 13.72
C GLU A 10 12.36 -6.91 12.95
N VAL A 11 12.96 -6.26 11.95
CA VAL A 11 12.28 -5.30 11.05
C VAL A 11 11.66 -6.01 9.86
N ILE A 12 12.31 -7.06 9.33
CA ILE A 12 11.79 -7.89 8.24
C ILE A 12 10.57 -8.73 8.70
N SER A 13 10.39 -8.96 10.00
CA SER A 13 9.18 -9.61 10.54
C SER A 13 7.95 -8.69 10.65
N MET A 14 8.01 -7.47 10.11
CA MET A 14 6.83 -6.60 10.00
C MET A 14 5.95 -7.08 8.84
N GLY A 15 5.06 -8.04 9.11
CA GLY A 15 4.06 -8.49 8.15
C GLY A 15 3.27 -7.32 7.54
N LYS A 16 2.86 -7.45 6.28
CA LYS A 16 2.02 -6.46 5.57
C LYS A 16 0.86 -6.03 6.47
N THR A 17 0.78 -4.74 6.81
CA THR A 17 -0.41 -4.20 7.50
C THR A 17 -1.54 -4.05 6.50
N THR A 18 -2.79 -4.06 6.98
CA THR A 18 -3.98 -3.85 6.13
C THR A 18 -4.08 -2.42 5.60
N THR A 19 -3.33 -1.47 6.17
CA THR A 19 -3.31 -0.06 5.74
C THR A 19 -2.10 0.24 4.84
N PRO A 20 -2.31 0.60 3.56
CA PRO A 20 -1.25 0.92 2.60
C PRO A 20 -0.31 2.05 3.07
N GLU A 21 -0.84 3.08 3.71
CA GLU A 21 -0.08 4.24 4.20
C GLU A 21 0.93 3.86 5.28
N ILE A 22 0.55 2.94 6.19
CA ILE A 22 1.46 2.41 7.21
C ILE A 22 2.59 1.61 6.55
N ASN A 23 2.29 0.83 5.50
CA ASN A 23 3.32 0.10 4.75
C ASN A 23 4.29 1.07 4.05
N GLN A 24 3.82 2.20 3.53
CA GLN A 24 4.69 3.26 2.98
C GLN A 24 5.62 3.84 4.06
N LEU A 25 5.10 4.22 5.23
CA LEU A 25 5.93 4.69 6.36
C LEU A 25 6.96 3.65 6.83
N ASN A 26 6.58 2.38 6.88
CA ASN A 26 7.48 1.29 7.23
C ASN A 26 8.64 1.20 6.25
N LYS A 27 8.35 1.31 4.95
CA LYS A 27 9.36 1.31 3.90
C LYS A 27 10.34 2.48 4.06
N TYR A 28 9.87 3.68 4.36
CA TYR A 28 10.77 4.82 4.66
C TYR A 28 11.72 4.55 5.83
N VAL A 29 11.24 3.93 6.90
CA VAL A 29 12.09 3.58 8.04
C VAL A 29 13.10 2.50 7.67
N ILE A 30 12.71 1.52 6.86
CA ILE A 30 13.62 0.49 6.33
C ILE A 30 14.71 1.15 5.48
N ASP A 31 14.33 2.04 4.57
CA ASP A 31 15.26 2.76 3.69
C ASP A 31 16.25 3.59 4.50
N LYS A 32 15.78 4.38 5.49
CA LYS A 32 16.66 5.15 6.39
C LYS A 32 17.64 4.27 7.17
N LYS A 33 17.19 3.10 7.66
CA LYS A 33 18.07 2.14 8.35
C LYS A 33 19.09 1.51 7.39
N SER A 34 18.67 1.21 6.16
CA SER A 34 19.55 0.68 5.11
C SER A 34 20.65 1.69 4.77
N ILE A 35 20.29 2.96 4.54
CA ILE A 35 21.24 4.05 4.28
C ILE A 35 22.21 4.22 5.46
N LYS A 36 21.72 4.13 6.70
CA LYS A 36 22.61 4.18 7.88
C LYS A 36 23.63 3.03 7.88
N LEU A 37 23.17 1.79 7.64
CA LEU A 37 24.07 0.63 7.55
C LEU A 37 25.09 0.80 6.42
N VAL A 38 24.66 1.29 5.26
CA VAL A 38 25.54 1.62 4.13
C VAL A 38 26.66 2.57 4.55
N ASN A 39 26.32 3.67 5.22
CA ASN A 39 27.30 4.65 5.68
C ASN A 39 28.26 4.05 6.72
N ASP A 40 27.74 3.24 7.66
CA ASP A 40 28.56 2.55 8.67
C ASP A 40 29.53 1.54 8.03
N LEU A 41 29.08 0.77 7.01
CA LEU A 41 29.92 -0.20 6.30
C LEU A 41 30.98 0.51 5.45
N TRP A 42 30.61 1.60 4.76
CA TRP A 42 31.56 2.39 3.98
C TRP A 42 32.64 3.04 4.87
N ALA A 43 32.27 3.57 6.04
CA ALA A 43 33.22 4.13 6.99
C ALA A 43 34.20 3.07 7.56
N ARG A 44 33.76 1.82 7.71
CA ARG A 44 34.59 0.69 8.16
C ARG A 44 35.49 0.11 7.07
N SER A 45 35.22 0.42 5.81
CA SER A 45 35.96 -0.13 4.68
C SER A 45 37.36 0.49 4.54
N VAL A 46 38.27 -0.23 3.89
CA VAL A 46 39.67 0.17 3.70
C VAL A 46 40.01 0.21 2.21
N PRO A 47 41.07 0.92 1.81
CA PRO A 47 41.61 0.81 0.45
C PRO A 47 41.94 -0.64 0.08
N LEU A 48 41.90 -0.97 -1.20
CA LEU A 48 42.09 -2.36 -1.67
C LEU A 48 43.48 -2.92 -1.37
N LYS A 49 44.51 -2.07 -1.31
CA LYS A 49 45.92 -2.45 -1.18
C LYS A 49 46.18 -3.48 -0.07
N GLY A 50 46.77 -4.61 -0.42
CA GLY A 50 47.13 -5.69 0.51
C GLY A 50 45.96 -6.54 1.00
N THR A 51 44.76 -6.41 0.42
CA THR A 51 43.56 -7.15 0.83
C THR A 51 43.22 -8.29 -0.16
N PRO A 52 42.39 -9.28 0.23
CA PRO A 52 41.84 -10.25 -0.72
C PRO A 52 41.05 -9.59 -1.87
N ALA A 53 40.46 -8.41 -1.63
CA ALA A 53 39.73 -7.67 -2.66
C ALA A 53 40.67 -7.10 -3.74
N GLU A 54 41.90 -6.69 -3.40
CA GLU A 54 42.92 -6.37 -4.42
C GLU A 54 43.28 -7.60 -5.25
N ARG A 55 43.42 -8.78 -4.64
CA ARG A 55 43.65 -10.03 -5.39
C ARG A 55 42.51 -10.35 -6.34
N TYR A 56 41.26 -10.09 -5.96
CA TYR A 56 40.14 -10.21 -6.87
C TYR A 56 40.18 -9.21 -8.03
N ILE A 57 40.39 -7.92 -7.75
CA ILE A 57 40.37 -6.88 -8.79
C ILE A 57 41.60 -6.98 -9.72
N VAL A 58 42.80 -7.18 -9.17
CA VAL A 58 44.05 -7.24 -9.94
C VAL A 58 44.30 -8.65 -10.48
N GLY A 59 44.21 -9.67 -9.63
CA GLY A 59 44.55 -11.04 -9.97
C GLY A 59 43.52 -11.69 -10.88
N THR A 60 42.24 -11.58 -10.52
CA THR A 60 41.12 -12.24 -11.22
C THR A 60 40.56 -11.36 -12.35
N ARG A 61 40.31 -10.07 -12.08
CA ARG A 61 39.78 -9.15 -13.10
C ARG A 61 40.83 -8.46 -13.96
N LYS A 62 42.13 -8.68 -13.69
CA LYS A 62 43.27 -8.14 -14.46
C LYS A 62 43.29 -6.62 -14.59
N ILE A 63 42.63 -5.90 -13.68
CA ILE A 63 42.70 -4.44 -13.63
C ILE A 63 44.09 -4.04 -13.10
N PRO A 64 44.84 -3.15 -13.79
CA PRO A 64 46.20 -2.83 -13.37
C PRO A 64 46.26 -2.17 -11.98
N ILE A 65 47.26 -2.52 -11.19
CA ILE A 65 47.36 -2.12 -9.78
C ILE A 65 47.39 -0.59 -9.57
N ASP A 66 48.03 0.14 -10.47
CA ASP A 66 48.12 1.60 -10.44
C ASP A 66 46.80 2.31 -10.83
N VAL A 67 45.88 1.58 -11.44
CA VAL A 67 44.50 2.01 -11.74
C VAL A 67 43.63 1.79 -10.50
N VAL A 68 43.75 0.65 -9.84
CA VAL A 68 42.93 0.26 -8.69
C VAL A 68 42.95 1.30 -7.57
N GLU A 69 44.11 1.88 -7.27
CA GLU A 69 44.26 2.92 -6.23
C GLU A 69 43.51 4.22 -6.56
N LYS A 70 43.10 4.42 -7.82
CA LYS A 70 42.40 5.62 -8.31
C LYS A 70 40.88 5.42 -8.46
N LEU A 71 40.39 4.19 -8.33
CA LEU A 71 38.95 3.88 -8.43
C LEU A 71 38.24 4.04 -7.08
N GLN A 72 36.94 4.28 -7.12
CA GLN A 72 36.08 4.37 -5.94
C GLN A 72 35.68 2.98 -5.41
N ILE A 73 36.62 2.04 -5.32
CA ILE A 73 36.37 0.66 -4.88
C ILE A 73 37.12 0.40 -3.57
N ARG A 74 36.46 -0.24 -2.60
CA ARG A 74 37.03 -0.51 -1.27
C ARG A 74 36.88 -1.97 -0.86
N SER A 75 37.69 -2.37 0.12
CA SER A 75 37.62 -3.68 0.76
C SER A 75 36.94 -3.58 2.12
N LEU A 76 36.16 -4.60 2.48
CA LEU A 76 35.64 -4.79 3.84
C LEU A 76 35.84 -6.22 4.29
N LYS A 77 36.15 -6.42 5.58
CA LYS A 77 36.35 -7.73 6.20
C LYS A 77 35.51 -7.88 7.46
N GLY A 78 35.01 -9.10 7.67
CA GLY A 78 34.22 -9.50 8.84
C GLY A 78 32.71 -9.38 8.61
N PRO A 79 31.89 -9.70 9.62
CA PRO A 79 30.44 -9.69 9.47
C PRO A 79 29.92 -8.28 9.15
N ILE A 80 28.97 -8.23 8.22
CA ILE A 80 28.37 -6.99 7.72
C ILE A 80 26.94 -6.78 8.21
N GLY A 81 26.40 -7.71 9.01
CA GLY A 81 25.07 -7.62 9.60
C GLY A 81 23.95 -7.97 8.61
N ILE A 82 24.30 -8.62 7.48
CA ILE A 82 23.35 -9.10 6.47
C ILE A 82 23.33 -10.63 6.56
N PRO A 83 22.24 -11.23 7.08
CA PRO A 83 22.20 -12.67 7.37
C PRO A 83 22.52 -13.57 6.17
N GLU A 84 22.13 -13.16 4.97
CA GLU A 84 22.43 -13.90 3.74
C GLU A 84 23.94 -14.00 3.49
N PHE A 85 24.70 -12.93 3.72
CA PHE A 85 26.14 -12.94 3.55
C PHE A 85 26.88 -13.52 4.76
N ASP A 86 26.44 -13.20 5.98
CA ASP A 86 27.13 -13.60 7.22
C ASP A 86 27.01 -15.11 7.50
N LYS A 87 26.00 -15.79 6.91
CA LYS A 87 25.84 -17.25 6.99
C LYS A 87 26.72 -18.01 6.00
N ASN A 88 27.22 -17.34 4.95
CA ASN A 88 28.03 -17.96 3.89
C ASN A 88 29.46 -18.22 4.38
N LYS A 89 29.64 -19.24 5.22
CA LYS A 89 30.98 -19.67 5.67
C LYS A 89 31.71 -20.40 4.53
N PRO A 90 33.02 -20.20 4.33
CA PRO A 90 33.96 -19.43 5.17
C PRO A 90 34.14 -17.95 4.77
N TYR A 91 33.31 -17.43 3.85
CA TYR A 91 33.52 -16.14 3.19
C TYR A 91 33.22 -14.96 4.12
N LYS A 92 34.20 -14.07 4.28
CA LYS A 92 34.13 -12.89 5.17
C LYS A 92 34.77 -11.64 4.59
N ASP A 93 35.17 -11.69 3.34
CA ASP A 93 35.87 -10.62 2.63
C ASP A 93 34.95 -10.12 1.52
N TYR A 94 34.91 -8.81 1.33
CA TYR A 94 33.97 -8.13 0.43
C TYR A 94 34.65 -7.03 -0.37
N VAL A 95 34.21 -6.88 -1.62
CA VAL A 95 34.44 -5.71 -2.46
C VAL A 95 33.21 -4.81 -2.37
N LEU A 96 33.43 -3.53 -2.12
CA LEU A 96 32.38 -2.53 -1.99
C LEU A 96 32.54 -1.44 -3.05
N VAL A 97 31.44 -1.09 -3.70
CA VAL A 97 31.33 0.05 -4.63
C VAL A 97 30.22 0.98 -4.16
N PRO A 98 30.46 2.30 -4.05
CA PRO A 98 29.49 3.26 -3.56
C PRO A 98 28.41 3.56 -4.61
N VAL A 99 27.18 3.73 -4.13
CA VAL A 99 26.02 4.09 -4.95
C VAL A 99 25.46 5.41 -4.43
N TYR A 100 25.39 6.39 -5.33
CA TYR A 100 24.94 7.74 -5.02
C TYR A 100 23.55 7.99 -5.60
N ASN A 101 22.74 8.79 -4.90
CA ASN A 101 21.44 9.25 -5.38
C ASN A 101 21.57 10.59 -6.12
N LEU A 102 20.44 11.19 -6.47
CA LEU A 102 20.38 12.50 -7.14
C LEU A 102 21.00 13.66 -6.35
N ASP A 103 21.18 13.53 -5.04
CA ASP A 103 21.75 14.56 -4.15
C ASP A 103 23.26 14.35 -3.93
N ASP A 104 23.92 13.48 -4.70
CA ASP A 104 25.28 13.00 -4.45
C ASP A 104 25.50 12.43 -3.04
N GLN A 105 24.44 11.89 -2.42
CA GLN A 105 24.51 11.24 -1.12
C GLN A 105 24.75 9.74 -1.28
N LEU A 106 25.64 9.19 -0.46
CA LEU A 106 25.86 7.75 -0.37
C LEU A 106 24.61 7.07 0.21
N VAL A 107 23.80 6.47 -0.65
CA VAL A 107 22.54 5.80 -0.28
C VAL A 107 22.63 4.28 -0.39
N GLY A 108 23.63 3.76 -1.12
CA GLY A 108 23.79 2.33 -1.32
C GLY A 108 25.21 1.85 -1.50
N LEU A 109 25.38 0.53 -1.46
CA LEU A 109 26.60 -0.19 -1.79
C LEU A 109 26.28 -1.34 -2.73
N GLN A 110 27.05 -1.50 -3.80
CA GLN A 110 27.15 -2.78 -4.47
C GLN A 110 28.21 -3.62 -3.74
N ILE A 111 27.78 -4.77 -3.22
CA ILE A 111 28.61 -5.68 -2.44
C ILE A 111 28.91 -6.92 -3.27
N ILE A 112 30.17 -7.36 -3.30
CA ILE A 112 30.58 -8.65 -3.87
C ILE A 112 31.37 -9.40 -2.79
N GLN A 113 30.85 -10.55 -2.34
CA GLN A 113 31.49 -11.46 -1.40
C GLN A 113 32.52 -12.32 -2.14
N ILE A 114 33.72 -12.38 -1.58
CA ILE A 114 34.87 -13.06 -2.18
C ILE A 114 35.48 -14.07 -1.20
N ASP A 115 36.25 -15.00 -1.76
CA ASP A 115 37.06 -15.94 -1.01
C ASP A 115 38.42 -15.32 -0.58
N PRO A 116 39.15 -15.99 0.33
CA PRO A 116 40.47 -15.52 0.76
C PRO A 116 41.52 -15.48 -0.34
N ASP A 117 41.30 -16.13 -1.49
CA ASP A 117 42.22 -16.21 -2.63
C ASP A 117 41.96 -15.11 -3.67
N GLY A 118 40.83 -14.41 -3.57
CA GLY A 118 40.43 -13.36 -4.48
C GLY A 118 39.55 -13.86 -5.63
N ASN A 119 38.75 -14.90 -5.43
CA ASN A 119 37.68 -15.30 -6.35
C ASN A 119 36.31 -14.91 -5.79
N LYS A 120 35.29 -14.88 -6.66
CA LYS A 120 33.91 -14.76 -6.18
C LYS A 120 33.60 -15.94 -5.26
N ALA A 121 32.90 -15.66 -4.16
CA ALA A 121 32.38 -16.71 -3.31
C ALA A 121 31.45 -17.62 -4.13
N THR A 122 31.52 -18.93 -3.89
CA THR A 122 30.68 -19.94 -4.57
C THR A 122 30.14 -20.96 -3.58
N ASN A 123 28.99 -21.56 -3.90
CA ASN A 123 28.47 -22.72 -3.17
C ASN A 123 27.80 -23.67 -4.17
N SER A 124 28.48 -24.77 -4.50
CA SER A 124 28.00 -25.76 -5.47
C SER A 124 26.77 -26.56 -4.99
N GLN A 125 26.42 -26.50 -3.70
CA GLN A 125 25.30 -27.25 -3.12
C GLN A 125 24.00 -26.44 -3.05
N SER A 126 24.01 -25.16 -3.42
CA SER A 126 22.84 -24.29 -3.36
C SER A 126 22.71 -23.48 -4.64
N SER A 127 21.66 -23.76 -5.41
CA SER A 127 21.26 -22.96 -6.57
C SER A 127 20.93 -21.51 -6.21
N ASP A 128 20.56 -21.27 -4.96
CA ASP A 128 20.08 -19.97 -4.46
C ASP A 128 21.23 -19.13 -3.85
N PHE A 129 22.48 -19.59 -3.98
CA PHE A 129 23.63 -18.88 -3.47
C PHE A 129 23.95 -17.65 -4.31
N TYR A 130 23.85 -16.47 -3.71
CA TYR A 130 24.14 -15.20 -4.37
C TYR A 130 25.30 -14.47 -3.68
N CYS A 131 26.39 -14.24 -4.41
CA CYS A 131 27.61 -13.60 -3.89
C CYS A 131 27.68 -12.09 -4.11
N LYS A 132 26.71 -11.50 -4.83
CA LYS A 132 26.68 -10.07 -5.17
C LYS A 132 25.37 -9.49 -4.65
N LYS A 133 25.28 -8.25 -4.18
CA LYS A 133 23.97 -7.65 -3.82
C LYS A 133 24.07 -6.14 -3.75
N TYR A 134 23.00 -5.47 -4.17
CA TYR A 134 22.79 -4.06 -3.86
C TYR A 134 22.20 -3.92 -2.45
N LEU A 135 22.87 -3.16 -1.59
CA LEU A 135 22.36 -2.73 -0.29
C LEU A 135 21.97 -1.26 -0.39
N GLY A 136 20.69 -0.93 -0.25
CA GLY A 136 20.20 0.44 -0.24
C GLY A 136 18.69 0.48 -0.55
N PRO A 137 18.09 1.67 -0.68
CA PRO A 137 16.69 1.81 -1.10
C PRO A 137 16.50 1.27 -2.52
N THR A 138 15.51 0.39 -2.73
CA THR A 138 15.20 -0.17 -4.06
C THR A 138 14.22 0.69 -4.84
N LYS A 139 13.27 1.31 -4.13
CA LYS A 139 12.23 2.19 -4.69
C LYS A 139 12.07 3.43 -3.81
N PRO A 140 13.09 4.32 -3.78
CA PRO A 140 13.01 5.57 -3.00
C PRO A 140 11.88 6.47 -3.52
N LEU A 141 11.57 7.55 -2.79
CA LEU A 141 10.60 8.58 -3.21
C LEU A 141 10.90 9.12 -4.60
N ARG A 142 12.18 9.36 -4.83
CA ARG A 142 12.73 9.89 -6.06
C ARG A 142 13.72 8.90 -6.61
N GLU A 143 13.31 8.22 -7.66
CA GLU A 143 14.13 7.23 -8.34
C GLU A 143 15.28 7.91 -9.08
N GLY A 144 16.45 7.26 -9.05
CA GLY A 144 17.67 7.79 -9.62
C GLY A 144 18.86 7.51 -8.71
N LYS A 145 19.71 6.60 -9.15
CA LYS A 145 20.93 6.20 -8.46
C LYS A 145 21.94 5.64 -9.45
N ALA A 146 23.23 5.75 -9.15
CA ALA A 146 24.29 5.13 -9.94
C ALA A 146 25.42 4.64 -9.04
N ALA A 147 26.01 3.49 -9.36
CA ALA A 147 27.27 3.08 -8.78
C ALA A 147 28.39 3.87 -9.44
N VAL A 148 29.21 4.58 -8.66
CA VAL A 148 30.28 5.43 -9.20
C VAL A 148 31.62 4.72 -9.06
N ILE A 149 32.27 4.45 -10.20
CA ILE A 149 33.59 3.79 -10.23
C ILE A 149 34.71 4.81 -10.38
N ASN A 150 34.50 5.79 -11.26
CA ASN A 150 35.41 6.90 -11.53
C ASN A 150 34.56 8.17 -11.71
N GLN A 151 34.94 9.25 -11.03
CA GLN A 151 34.24 10.53 -11.10
C GLN A 151 35.18 11.59 -11.69
N LYS A 152 34.70 12.34 -12.67
CA LYS A 152 35.39 13.47 -13.31
C LYS A 152 34.44 14.64 -13.53
N ASP A 153 35.02 15.83 -13.65
CA ASP A 153 34.28 17.09 -13.84
C ASP A 153 33.72 17.25 -15.26
N ASN A 154 34.19 16.43 -16.21
CA ASN A 154 33.69 16.47 -17.58
C ASN A 154 32.27 15.91 -17.65
N VAL A 155 31.32 16.80 -17.89
CA VAL A 155 29.89 16.47 -17.99
C VAL A 155 29.43 16.24 -19.43
N ASN A 156 30.30 16.32 -20.43
CA ASN A 156 29.90 16.15 -21.83
C ASN A 156 29.80 14.68 -22.25
N VAL A 157 30.48 13.78 -21.54
CA VAL A 157 30.50 12.34 -21.83
C VAL A 157 30.49 11.56 -20.53
N VAL A 158 29.70 10.49 -20.48
CA VAL A 158 29.71 9.52 -19.39
C VAL A 158 29.63 8.10 -19.93
N PHE A 159 30.38 7.20 -19.30
CA PHE A 159 30.34 5.77 -19.57
C PHE A 159 29.47 5.09 -18.52
N ILE A 160 28.54 4.24 -18.94
CA ILE A 160 27.62 3.53 -18.06
C ILE A 160 27.66 2.05 -18.42
N ALA A 161 28.06 1.20 -17.48
CA ALA A 161 28.03 -0.24 -17.63
C ALA A 161 26.85 -0.89 -16.89
N GLU A 162 26.49 -2.10 -17.29
CA GLU A 162 25.54 -2.92 -16.55
C GLU A 162 26.12 -3.31 -15.18
N GLY A 163 27.36 -3.80 -15.16
CA GLY A 163 28.08 -4.25 -13.97
C GLY A 163 29.21 -3.33 -13.50
N VAL A 164 29.46 -3.32 -12.18
CA VAL A 164 30.59 -2.60 -11.58
C VAL A 164 31.96 -3.14 -12.03
N GLU A 165 32.05 -4.43 -12.36
CA GLU A 165 33.28 -5.05 -12.86
C GLU A 165 33.61 -4.61 -14.29
N THR A 166 32.61 -4.58 -15.17
CA THR A 166 32.67 -4.04 -16.54
C THR A 166 33.12 -2.57 -16.52
N ALA A 167 32.48 -1.75 -15.67
CA ALA A 167 32.86 -0.34 -15.49
C ALA A 167 34.29 -0.16 -14.99
N ALA A 168 34.74 -0.96 -14.00
CA ALA A 168 36.11 -0.92 -13.51
C ALA A 168 37.14 -1.35 -14.56
N SER A 169 36.78 -2.31 -15.42
CA SER A 169 37.63 -2.77 -16.53
C SER A 169 37.83 -1.66 -17.55
N VAL A 170 36.76 -1.00 -17.98
CA VAL A 170 36.83 0.14 -18.92
C VAL A 170 37.59 1.33 -18.32
N ALA A 171 37.47 1.56 -16.99
CA ALA A 171 38.27 2.55 -16.29
C ALA A 171 39.78 2.23 -16.22
N SER A 172 40.23 1.08 -16.74
CA SER A 172 41.67 0.78 -16.92
C SER A 172 42.29 1.56 -18.08
N LEU A 173 41.50 2.10 -19.00
CA LEU A 173 41.98 2.94 -20.10
C LEU A 173 42.25 4.37 -19.60
N ASP A 174 43.46 4.85 -19.82
CA ASP A 174 43.90 6.18 -19.37
C ASP A 174 43.07 7.30 -20.00
N GLU A 175 42.72 7.19 -21.28
CA GLU A 175 41.90 8.19 -21.96
C GLU A 175 40.52 8.33 -21.33
N ILE A 176 39.97 7.24 -20.78
CA ILE A 176 38.67 7.25 -20.10
C ILE A 176 38.84 7.74 -18.68
N ARG A 177 39.68 7.06 -17.90
CA ARG A 177 39.84 7.30 -16.46
C ARG A 177 40.23 8.73 -16.16
N ASN A 178 41.10 9.34 -16.96
CA ASN A 178 41.61 10.67 -16.69
C ASN A 178 40.61 11.78 -17.07
N ASN A 179 39.69 11.51 -18.01
CA ASN A 179 38.85 12.55 -18.62
C ASN A 179 37.35 12.42 -18.33
N TYR A 180 36.82 11.22 -18.07
CA TYR A 180 35.38 10.98 -18.03
C TYR A 180 34.95 10.17 -16.80
N SER A 181 33.71 10.39 -16.36
CA SER A 181 33.10 9.57 -15.33
C SER A 181 32.69 8.20 -15.87
N VAL A 182 32.82 7.18 -15.02
CA VAL A 182 32.42 5.80 -15.32
C VAL A 182 31.49 5.31 -14.22
N LEU A 183 30.27 4.97 -14.62
CA LEU A 183 29.16 4.58 -13.77
C LEU A 183 28.77 3.11 -14.04
N ALA A 184 28.01 2.52 -13.13
CA ALA A 184 27.31 1.27 -13.37
C ALA A 184 25.87 1.29 -12.83
N SER A 185 24.95 0.60 -13.54
CA SER A 185 23.54 0.49 -13.15
C SER A 185 23.26 -0.59 -12.11
N MET A 186 24.23 -1.49 -11.86
CA MET A 186 24.10 -2.64 -10.96
C MET A 186 23.21 -3.77 -11.51
N GLY A 187 23.06 -3.82 -12.84
CA GLY A 187 22.30 -4.82 -13.59
C GLY A 187 21.55 -4.18 -14.76
N VAL A 188 21.30 -4.96 -15.82
CA VAL A 188 20.61 -4.48 -17.02
C VAL A 188 19.21 -3.94 -16.74
N SER A 189 18.46 -4.59 -15.83
CA SER A 189 17.11 -4.17 -15.43
C SER A 189 17.08 -2.85 -14.66
N GLU A 190 18.21 -2.43 -14.07
CA GLU A 190 18.35 -1.16 -13.35
C GLU A 190 18.95 -0.06 -14.24
N LEU A 191 19.35 -0.37 -15.48
CA LEU A 191 19.92 0.59 -16.42
C LEU A 191 18.94 1.75 -16.75
N PRO A 192 17.63 1.51 -16.96
CA PRO A 192 16.66 2.60 -17.10
C PRO A 192 16.60 3.52 -15.88
N ALA A 193 16.70 2.97 -14.65
CA ALA A 193 16.65 3.76 -13.42
C ALA A 193 17.87 4.69 -13.25
N THR A 194 18.98 4.39 -13.95
CA THR A 194 20.17 5.24 -13.98
C THR A 194 19.93 6.54 -14.77
N LEU A 195 18.96 6.56 -15.70
CA LEU A 195 18.63 7.76 -16.50
C LEU A 195 18.29 8.97 -15.63
N ALA A 196 17.58 8.78 -14.52
CA ALA A 196 17.27 9.88 -13.61
C ALA A 196 18.52 10.48 -12.95
N TYR A 197 19.53 9.64 -12.62
CA TYR A 197 20.84 10.13 -12.18
C TYR A 197 21.57 10.87 -13.31
N VAL A 198 21.43 10.42 -14.56
CA VAL A 198 22.06 11.09 -15.71
C VAL A 198 21.42 12.44 -16.02
N LYS A 199 20.08 12.51 -16.02
CA LYS A 199 19.25 13.73 -16.23
C LYS A 199 19.61 14.88 -15.29
N THR A 200 20.27 14.57 -14.18
CA THR A 200 20.57 15.52 -13.10
C THR A 200 22.05 15.91 -13.04
N HIS A 201 22.95 15.04 -13.49
CA HIS A 201 24.40 15.28 -13.40
C HIS A 201 25.03 15.65 -14.76
N TYR A 202 24.35 15.34 -15.87
CA TYR A 202 24.85 15.56 -17.21
C TYR A 202 23.86 16.41 -18.02
N PRO A 203 24.33 17.53 -18.62
CA PRO A 203 23.48 18.44 -19.35
C PRO A 203 22.86 17.75 -20.57
N PRO A 204 21.74 18.28 -21.08
CA PRO A 204 21.06 17.71 -22.24
C PRO A 204 21.98 17.80 -23.46
N GLY A 205 21.92 16.79 -24.34
CA GLY A 205 22.86 16.66 -25.46
C GLY A 205 24.26 16.11 -25.09
N ALA A 206 24.51 15.73 -23.83
CA ALA A 206 25.68 14.94 -23.47
C ALA A 206 25.71 13.59 -24.22
N THR A 207 26.90 13.04 -24.41
CA THR A 207 27.08 11.71 -25.01
C THR A 207 27.08 10.65 -23.91
N ILE A 208 26.17 9.70 -24.01
CA ILE A 208 26.07 8.55 -23.11
C ILE A 208 26.66 7.34 -23.82
N VAL A 209 27.74 6.78 -23.29
CA VAL A 209 28.36 5.56 -23.80
C VAL A 209 27.88 4.39 -22.94
N LEU A 210 26.95 3.59 -23.48
CA LEU A 210 26.46 2.38 -22.83
C LEU A 210 27.39 1.21 -23.15
N LEU A 211 27.93 0.61 -22.09
CA LEU A 211 28.80 -0.56 -22.14
C LEU A 211 27.93 -1.81 -21.93
N LYS A 212 27.55 -2.43 -23.04
CA LYS A 212 26.68 -3.61 -23.12
C LYS A 212 27.49 -4.89 -22.92
N ASP A 213 26.94 -5.85 -22.18
CA ASP A 213 27.47 -7.22 -22.13
C ASP A 213 26.95 -8.02 -23.36
N HIS A 214 27.78 -8.88 -23.97
CA HIS A 214 27.40 -9.57 -25.22
C HIS A 214 26.62 -10.86 -24.91
N ASP A 215 25.45 -10.72 -24.31
CA ASP A 215 24.53 -11.83 -24.04
C ASP A 215 24.07 -12.53 -25.32
N ASP A 216 24.01 -13.86 -25.30
CA ASP A 216 23.44 -14.65 -26.39
C ASP A 216 21.94 -14.31 -26.54
N PRO A 217 21.49 -13.79 -27.70
CA PRO A 217 20.11 -13.33 -27.88
C PRO A 217 19.09 -14.47 -27.85
N VAL A 218 19.50 -15.72 -28.06
CA VAL A 218 18.64 -16.90 -27.99
C VAL A 218 18.54 -17.42 -26.56
N GLU A 219 19.66 -17.48 -25.84
CA GLU A 219 19.67 -17.98 -24.46
C GLU A 219 19.18 -16.94 -23.44
N ASN A 220 19.41 -15.64 -23.69
CA ASN A 220 19.06 -14.55 -22.78
C ASN A 220 18.36 -13.37 -23.50
N PRO A 221 17.14 -13.60 -24.06
CA PRO A 221 16.38 -12.56 -24.74
C PRO A 221 15.91 -11.44 -23.80
N PHE A 222 15.75 -11.76 -22.51
CA PHE A 222 15.30 -10.79 -21.50
C PHE A 222 16.32 -9.67 -21.30
N ALA A 223 17.60 -9.98 -21.11
CA ALA A 223 18.64 -8.97 -20.90
C ALA A 223 18.76 -8.01 -22.10
N ASN A 224 18.75 -8.55 -23.32
CA ASN A 224 18.76 -7.75 -24.55
C ASN A 224 17.54 -6.81 -24.64
N SER A 225 16.34 -7.31 -24.30
CA SER A 225 15.12 -6.49 -24.28
C SER A 225 15.19 -5.35 -23.25
N GLU A 226 15.69 -5.63 -22.04
CA GLU A 226 15.86 -4.61 -21.01
C GLU A 226 16.88 -3.55 -21.41
N PHE A 227 17.97 -3.95 -22.08
CA PHE A 227 18.96 -3.02 -22.62
C PHE A 227 18.35 -2.10 -23.69
N ASP A 228 17.58 -2.64 -24.64
CA ASP A 228 16.95 -1.84 -25.69
C ASP A 228 15.93 -0.84 -25.13
N LYS A 229 15.18 -1.23 -24.11
CA LYS A 229 14.30 -0.30 -23.36
C LYS A 229 15.11 0.84 -22.75
N ALA A 230 16.23 0.53 -22.09
CA ALA A 230 17.10 1.54 -21.51
C ALA A 230 17.66 2.49 -22.58
N LYS A 231 18.23 1.95 -23.66
CA LYS A 231 18.75 2.71 -24.80
C LYS A 231 17.70 3.66 -25.35
N LYS A 232 16.48 3.17 -25.60
CA LYS A 232 15.36 3.99 -26.07
C LYS A 232 15.05 5.12 -25.10
N ALA A 233 14.97 4.84 -23.79
CA ALA A 233 14.71 5.88 -22.79
C ALA A 233 15.77 6.99 -22.77
N PHE A 234 17.05 6.66 -22.93
CA PHE A 234 18.12 7.67 -23.04
C PHE A 234 18.00 8.50 -24.32
N VAL A 235 17.69 7.88 -25.46
CA VAL A 235 17.50 8.59 -26.73
C VAL A 235 16.28 9.53 -26.67
N ASP A 236 15.15 9.02 -26.17
CA ASP A 236 13.91 9.78 -26.04
C ASP A 236 14.08 10.98 -25.08
N ALA A 237 14.99 10.88 -24.09
CA ALA A 237 15.38 11.98 -23.20
C ALA A 237 16.35 13.01 -23.83
N GLY A 238 16.66 12.90 -25.13
CA GLY A 238 17.47 13.86 -25.87
C GLY A 238 18.98 13.66 -25.77
N TYR A 239 19.45 12.50 -25.30
CA TYR A 239 20.87 12.19 -25.23
C TYR A 239 21.39 11.55 -26.52
N ARG A 240 22.67 11.83 -26.83
CA ARG A 240 23.38 11.09 -27.87
C ARG A 240 23.87 9.77 -27.27
N VAL A 241 23.29 8.65 -27.68
CA VAL A 241 23.65 7.33 -27.15
C VAL A 241 24.60 6.59 -28.09
N ILE A 242 25.74 6.15 -27.57
CA ILE A 242 26.69 5.25 -28.24
C ILE A 242 26.68 3.93 -27.48
N VAL A 243 26.49 2.82 -28.18
CA VAL A 243 26.56 1.48 -27.59
C VAL A 243 27.91 0.86 -27.94
N LYS A 244 28.57 0.29 -26.93
CA LYS A 244 29.80 -0.49 -27.07
C LYS A 244 29.57 -1.87 -26.48
N GLU A 245 29.73 -2.89 -27.32
CA GLU A 245 29.60 -4.30 -26.97
C GLU A 245 30.89 -5.07 -27.33
N PRO A 246 31.32 -6.06 -26.53
CA PRO A 246 32.43 -6.94 -26.87
C PRO A 246 32.20 -7.68 -28.19
N PRO A 247 33.25 -8.06 -28.94
CA PRO A 247 33.09 -8.72 -30.23
C PRO A 247 32.63 -10.18 -30.15
N THR A 248 32.83 -10.84 -29.00
CA THR A 248 32.57 -12.27 -28.82
C THR A 248 31.32 -12.49 -27.98
N VAL A 249 30.42 -13.33 -28.47
CA VAL A 249 29.17 -13.70 -27.79
C VAL A 249 29.48 -14.43 -26.47
N LYS A 250 28.70 -14.16 -25.43
CA LYS A 250 28.88 -14.60 -24.03
C LYS A 250 30.12 -14.03 -23.33
N GLU A 251 30.67 -12.93 -23.83
CA GLU A 251 31.73 -12.17 -23.15
C GLU A 251 31.24 -10.80 -22.69
N ASP A 252 31.83 -10.31 -21.61
CA ASP A 252 31.72 -8.93 -21.15
C ASP A 252 33.05 -8.18 -21.34
N TRP A 253 33.11 -6.88 -21.00
CA TRP A 253 34.35 -6.11 -21.12
C TRP A 253 35.43 -6.52 -20.10
N ASN A 254 35.09 -7.21 -19.01
CA ASN A 254 36.10 -7.76 -18.10
C ASN A 254 36.79 -8.99 -18.67
N ASP A 255 36.11 -9.80 -19.48
CA ASP A 255 36.71 -10.94 -20.17
C ASP A 255 37.73 -10.51 -21.22
N VAL A 256 37.41 -9.45 -21.98
CA VAL A 256 38.33 -8.83 -22.95
C VAL A 256 39.60 -8.36 -22.25
N LEU A 257 39.47 -7.62 -21.14
CA LEU A 257 40.61 -7.17 -20.34
C LEU A 257 41.41 -8.35 -19.79
N ALA A 258 40.74 -9.38 -19.27
CA ALA A 258 41.38 -10.53 -18.65
C ALA A 258 42.21 -11.37 -19.64
N LYS A 259 41.76 -11.48 -20.90
CA LYS A 259 42.42 -12.26 -21.94
C LYS A 259 43.53 -11.49 -22.67
N GLY A 260 43.26 -10.24 -23.03
CA GLY A 260 44.11 -9.46 -23.94
C GLY A 260 44.81 -8.25 -23.31
N GLY A 261 44.53 -7.95 -22.03
CA GLY A 261 45.08 -6.79 -21.34
C GLY A 261 44.54 -5.44 -21.84
N VAL A 262 45.10 -4.36 -21.32
CA VAL A 262 44.62 -2.98 -21.55
C VAL A 262 44.70 -2.58 -23.03
N SER A 263 45.76 -2.99 -23.74
CA SER A 263 45.93 -2.69 -25.16
C SER A 263 44.83 -3.31 -26.03
N GLU A 264 44.45 -4.56 -25.75
CA GLU A 264 43.37 -5.22 -26.49
C GLU A 264 42.00 -4.62 -26.14
N LEU A 265 41.76 -4.32 -24.86
CA LEU A 265 40.56 -3.61 -24.44
C LEU A 265 40.40 -2.27 -25.18
N GLY A 266 41.47 -1.47 -25.26
CA GLY A 266 41.46 -0.20 -25.99
C GLY A 266 41.21 -0.38 -27.48
N ARG A 267 41.82 -1.39 -28.10
CA ARG A 267 41.65 -1.73 -29.52
C ARG A 267 40.20 -2.12 -29.84
N GLN A 268 39.60 -2.98 -29.01
CA GLN A 268 38.23 -3.46 -29.23
C GLN A 268 37.17 -2.41 -28.89
N LEU A 269 37.37 -1.65 -27.81
CA LEU A 269 36.46 -0.56 -27.45
C LEU A 269 36.47 0.56 -28.51
N ASN A 270 37.60 0.73 -29.20
CA ASN A 270 37.79 1.65 -30.33
C ASN A 270 37.24 3.06 -30.06
N LEU A 271 38.04 3.85 -29.34
CA LEU A 271 37.70 5.21 -28.90
C LEU A 271 37.78 6.27 -30.02
N HIS A 272 38.13 5.93 -31.26
CA HIS A 272 38.25 6.90 -32.35
C HIS A 272 36.91 7.59 -32.70
N VAL A 273 37.06 8.72 -33.41
CA VAL A 273 36.13 9.73 -33.97
C VAL A 273 34.70 9.88 -33.42
N PRO A 274 33.75 8.92 -33.29
CA PRO A 274 32.46 9.29 -32.71
C PRO A 274 32.50 9.75 -31.24
N ILE A 275 33.42 9.23 -30.41
CA ILE A 275 33.52 9.59 -28.98
C ILE A 275 34.39 10.84 -28.77
N LEU A 276 35.49 10.98 -29.52
CA LEU A 276 36.50 12.03 -29.34
C LEU A 276 36.31 13.27 -30.24
N CYS A 277 35.63 13.16 -31.39
CA CYS A 277 35.24 14.30 -32.21
C CYS A 277 33.78 14.63 -31.93
N LEU A 278 33.54 15.55 -30.98
CA LEU A 278 32.22 16.12 -30.74
C LEU A 278 31.97 17.19 -31.82
N PRO A 279 31.08 16.99 -32.81
CA PRO A 279 30.76 18.02 -33.80
C PRO A 279 29.97 19.14 -33.12
N ASP A 280 30.54 20.34 -32.95
CA ASP A 280 29.93 21.58 -32.42
C ASP A 280 29.13 21.48 -31.09
N THR A 281 29.08 20.29 -30.48
CA THR A 281 28.34 19.95 -29.25
C THR A 281 28.94 20.63 -28.01
N PRO A 282 30.28 20.76 -27.87
CA PRO A 282 30.87 21.48 -26.74
C PRO A 282 30.47 22.96 -26.70
N ALA A 283 30.32 23.60 -27.87
CA ALA A 283 29.95 25.01 -27.99
C ALA A 283 28.45 25.28 -27.75
N ARG A 284 27.59 24.31 -28.08
CA ARG A 284 26.15 24.34 -27.75
C ARG A 284 25.92 24.06 -26.27
N ASN A 285 26.52 22.98 -25.75
CA ASN A 285 26.38 22.61 -24.34
C ASN A 285 27.00 23.64 -23.40
N SER A 286 28.10 24.31 -23.77
CA SER A 286 28.73 25.35 -22.94
C SER A 286 27.80 26.53 -22.63
N LYS A 287 26.83 26.82 -23.51
CA LYS A 287 25.85 27.90 -23.28
C LYS A 287 24.73 27.46 -22.35
N VAL A 288 24.24 26.22 -22.46
CA VAL A 288 23.12 25.73 -21.63
C VAL A 288 23.57 25.22 -20.26
N THR A 289 24.79 24.68 -20.16
CA THR A 289 25.32 24.05 -18.93
C THR A 289 25.26 24.94 -17.67
N PRO A 290 25.57 26.25 -17.71
CA PRO A 290 25.47 27.11 -16.53
C PRO A 290 24.03 27.21 -16.00
N TYR A 291 23.03 27.38 -16.88
CA TYR A 291 21.63 27.45 -16.49
C TYR A 291 21.12 26.09 -16.00
N PHE A 292 21.50 25.01 -16.67
CA PHE A 292 21.19 23.63 -16.23
C PHE A 292 21.64 23.40 -14.78
N LYS A 293 22.90 23.69 -14.44
CA LYS A 293 23.43 23.45 -13.08
C LYS A 293 22.71 24.29 -12.03
N ALA A 294 22.46 25.56 -12.31
CA ALA A 294 21.81 26.47 -11.36
C ALA A 294 20.33 26.11 -11.16
N LEU A 295 19.58 25.90 -12.25
CA LEU A 295 18.17 25.49 -12.19
C LEU A 295 18.01 24.15 -11.49
N TYR A 296 18.90 23.20 -11.79
CA TYR A 296 18.85 21.89 -11.16
C TYR A 296 19.05 21.98 -9.64
N ALA A 297 20.03 22.75 -9.17
CA ALA A 297 20.25 22.93 -7.74
C ALA A 297 19.05 23.55 -7.02
N ASP A 298 18.40 24.54 -7.62
CA ASP A 298 17.22 25.18 -7.03
C ASP A 298 15.99 24.25 -7.04
N LEU A 299 15.78 23.50 -8.13
CA LEU A 299 14.75 22.47 -8.22
C LEU A 299 14.99 21.35 -7.18
N LEU A 300 16.25 20.95 -6.98
CA LEU A 300 16.65 19.94 -6.00
C LEU A 300 16.27 20.36 -4.57
N ASN A 301 16.57 21.60 -4.21
CA ASN A 301 16.21 22.16 -2.91
C ASN A 301 14.70 22.20 -2.68
N ASN A 302 13.94 22.63 -3.70
CA ASN A 302 12.48 22.68 -3.64
C ASN A 302 11.85 21.27 -3.58
N GLU A 303 12.36 20.33 -4.37
CA GLU A 303 11.87 18.95 -4.37
C GLU A 303 12.09 18.30 -3.00
N LYS A 304 13.22 18.55 -2.36
CA LYS A 304 13.50 18.06 -1.01
C LYS A 304 12.48 18.60 0.01
N LEU A 305 12.12 19.89 -0.06
CA LEU A 305 11.08 20.46 0.79
C LEU A 305 9.71 19.81 0.50
N ALA A 306 9.38 19.59 -0.78
CA ALA A 306 8.14 18.93 -1.18
C ALA A 306 8.08 17.46 -0.70
N GLU A 307 9.19 16.73 -0.74
CA GLU A 307 9.31 15.37 -0.20
C GLU A 307 9.13 15.34 1.32
N GLU A 308 9.80 16.26 2.05
CA GLU A 308 9.63 16.41 3.50
C GLU A 308 8.16 16.72 3.85
N GLN A 309 7.51 17.57 3.05
CA GLN A 309 6.10 17.91 3.20
C GLN A 309 5.18 16.72 2.92
N ALA A 310 5.47 15.93 1.88
CA ALA A 310 4.72 14.71 1.56
C ALA A 310 4.82 13.67 2.69
N VAL A 311 6.00 13.52 3.31
CA VAL A 311 6.18 12.65 4.48
C VAL A 311 5.41 13.18 5.68
N CYS A 312 5.38 14.50 5.92
CA CYS A 312 4.56 15.10 6.97
C CYS A 312 3.06 14.87 6.75
N GLY A 313 2.57 15.05 5.52
CA GLY A 313 1.18 14.75 5.17
C GLY A 313 0.81 13.28 5.39
N LEU A 314 1.70 12.35 5.01
CA LEU A 314 1.52 10.92 5.27
C LEU A 314 1.51 10.60 6.77
N LEU A 315 2.40 11.22 7.54
CA LEU A 315 2.43 11.08 9.00
C LEU A 315 1.13 11.60 9.63
N ASP A 316 0.65 12.79 9.27
CA ASP A 316 -0.60 13.35 9.81
C ASP A 316 -1.79 12.43 9.50
N LYS A 317 -1.89 11.96 8.25
CA LYS A 317 -2.92 11.02 7.82
C LYS A 317 -2.89 9.72 8.62
N VAL A 318 -1.72 9.10 8.77
CA VAL A 318 -1.60 7.85 9.53
C VAL A 318 -1.90 8.07 11.00
N VAL A 319 -1.39 9.15 11.61
CA VAL A 319 -1.69 9.46 13.02
C VAL A 319 -3.20 9.65 13.23
N GLY A 320 -3.88 10.36 12.32
CA GLY A 320 -5.34 10.47 12.31
C GLY A 320 -6.04 9.11 12.23
N GLN A 321 -5.64 8.26 11.29
CA GLN A 321 -6.19 6.90 11.16
C GLN A 321 -5.98 6.04 12.42
N LEU A 322 -4.85 6.20 13.11
CA LEU A 322 -4.58 5.47 14.36
C LEU A 322 -5.46 5.98 15.51
N ILE A 323 -5.71 7.29 15.59
CA ILE A 323 -6.65 7.89 16.55
C ILE A 323 -8.07 7.36 16.29
N ASP A 324 -8.55 7.45 15.06
CA ASP A 324 -9.88 6.95 14.67
C ASP A 324 -10.04 5.46 14.97
N LYS A 325 -8.98 4.66 14.74
CA LYS A 325 -8.96 3.24 15.10
C LYS A 325 -9.15 3.07 16.60
N LEU A 326 -8.35 3.74 17.44
CA LEU A 326 -8.45 3.63 18.89
C LEU A 326 -9.82 4.05 19.44
N GLU A 327 -10.40 5.12 18.89
CA GLU A 327 -11.74 5.58 19.27
C GLU A 327 -12.81 4.53 18.97
N LYS A 328 -12.77 3.91 17.78
CA LYS A 328 -13.66 2.80 17.41
C LYS A 328 -13.43 1.56 18.26
N THR A 329 -12.17 1.27 18.62
CA THR A 329 -11.82 0.11 19.45
C THR A 329 -12.32 0.26 20.90
N GLN A 330 -12.56 1.49 21.37
CA GLN A 330 -13.03 1.74 22.75
C GLN A 330 -14.43 1.17 23.01
N SER A 331 -15.30 1.21 21.99
CA SER A 331 -16.70 0.75 22.01
C SER A 331 -16.92 -0.63 21.36
N ASN A 332 -15.85 -1.29 20.88
CA ASN A 332 -15.96 -2.59 20.22
C ASN A 332 -16.00 -3.75 21.23
N ASP A 333 -16.96 -4.65 21.05
CA ASP A 333 -17.14 -5.88 21.84
C ASP A 333 -16.36 -7.07 21.27
N ASP A 334 -15.93 -7.00 20.00
CA ASP A 334 -15.03 -8.00 19.42
C ASP A 334 -13.61 -7.81 19.96
N LEU A 335 -13.29 -8.65 20.94
CA LEU A 335 -12.00 -8.67 21.60
C LEU A 335 -10.85 -9.04 20.66
N HIS A 336 -11.06 -9.96 19.72
CA HIS A 336 -9.99 -10.45 18.86
C HIS A 336 -9.60 -9.38 17.83
N LYS A 337 -10.60 -8.71 17.25
CA LYS A 337 -10.40 -7.52 16.40
C LYS A 337 -9.74 -6.38 17.18
N THR A 338 -10.21 -6.09 18.39
CA THR A 338 -9.65 -5.08 19.29
C THR A 338 -8.16 -5.30 19.55
N ILE A 339 -7.76 -6.55 19.83
CA ILE A 339 -6.37 -6.92 20.07
C ILE A 339 -5.49 -6.63 18.85
N LYS A 340 -5.96 -7.03 17.66
CA LYS A 340 -5.23 -6.84 16.40
C LYS A 340 -5.03 -5.36 16.09
N GLU A 341 -6.07 -4.54 16.30
CA GLU A 341 -6.04 -3.09 16.10
C GLU A 341 -5.05 -2.41 17.06
N ILE A 342 -5.10 -2.73 18.35
CA ILE A 342 -4.16 -2.18 19.36
C ILE A 342 -2.71 -2.56 19.03
N ASP A 343 -2.46 -3.82 18.65
CA ASP A 343 -1.13 -4.29 18.26
C ASP A 343 -0.61 -3.53 17.02
N GLU A 344 -1.47 -3.25 16.03
CA GLU A 344 -1.11 -2.45 14.86
C GLU A 344 -0.79 -1.00 15.23
N VAL A 345 -1.64 -0.36 16.06
CA VAL A 345 -1.41 1.01 16.55
C VAL A 345 -0.08 1.11 17.27
N VAL A 346 0.22 0.16 18.16
CA VAL A 346 1.49 0.15 18.91
C VAL A 346 2.69 0.04 17.98
N ARG A 347 2.64 -0.83 16.97
CA ARG A 347 3.72 -0.96 15.97
C ARG A 347 3.90 0.31 15.15
N ALA A 348 2.80 0.84 14.59
CA ALA A 348 2.82 2.05 13.76
C ALA A 348 3.30 3.28 14.55
N THR A 349 2.94 3.38 15.83
CA THR A 349 3.43 4.44 16.73
C THR A 349 4.96 4.41 16.88
N GLY A 350 5.56 3.21 16.93
CA GLY A 350 7.02 3.06 16.96
C GLY A 350 7.70 3.58 15.68
N VAL A 351 7.06 3.37 14.53
CA VAL A 351 7.52 3.83 13.21
C VAL A 351 7.46 5.35 13.14
N ILE A 352 6.30 5.94 13.48
CA ILE A 352 6.09 7.40 13.56
C ILE A 352 7.14 8.05 14.47
N ARG A 353 7.34 7.50 15.66
CA ARG A 353 8.34 8.00 16.60
C ARG A 353 9.75 7.96 16.01
N THR A 354 10.12 6.88 15.32
CA THR A 354 11.45 6.75 14.70
C THR A 354 11.68 7.85 13.66
N LEU A 355 10.66 8.15 12.85
CA LEU A 355 10.74 9.21 11.83
C LEU A 355 10.83 10.61 12.45
N LEU A 356 10.14 10.84 13.57
CA LEU A 356 10.20 12.11 14.31
C LEU A 356 11.48 12.29 15.13
N SER A 357 12.08 11.19 15.64
CA SER A 357 13.24 11.23 16.55
C SER A 357 14.54 11.65 15.88
N GLY A 358 14.59 11.69 14.55
CA GLY A 358 15.74 12.22 13.82
C GLY A 358 15.86 13.74 13.85
N THR A 359 14.85 14.45 14.38
CA THR A 359 14.71 15.91 14.21
C THR A 359 14.34 16.67 15.48
N ASP A 360 13.97 16.02 16.60
CA ASP A 360 13.48 16.77 17.77
C ASP A 360 13.63 16.01 19.12
N ASN A 361 14.20 16.68 20.13
CA ASN A 361 14.35 16.13 21.48
C ASN A 361 13.06 16.23 22.32
N ASN A 362 12.04 16.93 21.82
CA ASN A 362 10.79 17.21 22.52
C ASN A 362 9.69 16.14 22.37
N ILE A 363 10.03 14.95 21.85
CA ILE A 363 9.04 13.88 21.64
C ILE A 363 8.50 13.40 23.00
N PRO A 364 7.17 13.40 23.21
CA PRO A 364 6.55 12.91 24.43
C PRO A 364 6.99 11.48 24.78
N LYS A 365 7.01 11.16 26.08
CA LYS A 365 7.26 9.77 26.52
C LYS A 365 6.02 8.92 26.26
N ILE A 366 6.23 7.67 25.86
CA ILE A 366 5.16 6.68 25.69
C ILE A 366 4.41 6.51 27.01
N PRO A 367 3.06 6.54 27.04
CA PRO A 367 2.26 6.38 28.25
C PRO A 367 2.62 5.10 29.02
N CYS A 368 2.80 5.19 30.33
CA CYS A 368 3.17 4.03 31.14
C CYS A 368 2.04 2.98 31.23
N GLN A 369 0.79 3.40 31.05
CA GLN A 369 -0.43 2.59 31.07
C GLN A 369 -0.44 1.52 29.97
N LEU A 370 0.31 1.72 28.88
CA LEU A 370 0.50 0.69 27.84
C LEU A 370 1.20 -0.57 28.37
N ARG A 371 1.99 -0.47 29.44
CA ARG A 371 2.61 -1.65 30.06
C ARG A 371 1.57 -2.58 30.66
N GLY A 372 0.53 -2.04 31.29
CA GLY A 372 -0.58 -2.81 31.84
C GLY A 372 -1.36 -3.54 30.75
N LEU A 373 -1.74 -2.80 29.70
CA LEU A 373 -2.43 -3.36 28.53
C LEU A 373 -1.63 -4.46 27.82
N ARG A 374 -0.33 -4.25 27.58
CA ARG A 374 0.55 -5.29 26.97
C ARG A 374 0.66 -6.54 27.83
N ARG A 375 0.73 -6.39 29.16
CA ARG A 375 0.80 -7.53 30.08
C ARG A 375 -0.51 -8.33 30.05
N ALA A 376 -1.65 -7.66 30.17
CA ALA A 376 -2.97 -8.29 30.11
C ALA A 376 -3.19 -9.00 28.76
N LEU A 377 -2.75 -8.38 27.66
CA LEU A 377 -2.81 -9.00 26.34
C LEU A 377 -1.97 -10.27 26.23
N LYS A 378 -0.72 -10.22 26.72
CA LYS A 378 0.19 -11.36 26.69
C LYS A 378 -0.37 -12.53 27.52
N GLU A 379 -0.95 -12.23 28.67
CA GLU A 379 -1.60 -13.23 29.52
C GLU A 379 -2.80 -13.87 28.83
N LEU A 380 -3.69 -13.07 28.23
CA LEU A 380 -4.85 -13.58 27.50
C LEU A 380 -4.44 -14.50 26.33
N LYS A 381 -3.49 -14.06 25.48
CA LYS A 381 -2.97 -14.88 24.37
C LYS A 381 -2.37 -16.20 24.89
N SER A 382 -1.56 -16.13 25.95
CA SER A 382 -0.96 -17.30 26.57
C SER A 382 -2.00 -18.30 27.08
N LEU A 383 -3.10 -17.81 27.66
CA LEU A 383 -4.19 -18.67 28.15
C LEU A 383 -5.02 -19.27 27.02
N GLU A 384 -5.29 -18.50 25.96
CA GLU A 384 -5.99 -19.00 24.77
C GLU A 384 -5.19 -20.08 24.02
N ASP A 385 -3.88 -19.89 23.89
CA ASP A 385 -2.96 -20.89 23.33
C ASP A 385 -2.87 -22.14 24.23
N SER A 386 -2.73 -21.96 25.55
CA SER A 386 -2.71 -23.09 26.50
C SER A 386 -4.01 -23.89 26.47
N ARG A 387 -5.16 -23.22 26.37
CA ARG A 387 -6.47 -23.88 26.21
C ARG A 387 -6.52 -24.70 24.92
N ARG A 388 -6.09 -24.12 23.79
CA ARG A 388 -6.08 -24.77 22.48
C ARG A 388 -5.23 -26.05 22.53
N ASP A 389 -4.04 -25.97 23.10
CA ASP A 389 -3.10 -27.09 23.14
C ASP A 389 -3.56 -28.18 24.13
N SER A 390 -4.08 -27.80 25.30
CA SER A 390 -4.52 -28.76 26.32
C SER A 390 -5.83 -29.49 25.99
N LEU A 391 -6.75 -28.85 25.27
CA LEU A 391 -8.07 -29.40 24.91
C LEU A 391 -8.14 -29.85 23.45
N ARG A 392 -7.00 -30.13 22.82
CA ARG A 392 -6.94 -30.60 21.45
C ARG A 392 -7.59 -31.98 21.33
N ASP A 393 -8.51 -32.11 20.40
CA ASP A 393 -9.16 -33.37 20.02
C ASP A 393 -8.67 -33.75 18.62
N ASP A 394 -7.46 -34.30 18.50
CA ASP A 394 -6.95 -34.81 17.22
C ASP A 394 -7.28 -36.31 17.09
N GLU A 395 -8.00 -36.71 16.05
CA GLU A 395 -8.21 -38.14 15.73
C GLU A 395 -6.93 -38.80 15.15
N ASP A 396 -6.05 -38.01 14.52
CA ASP A 396 -4.77 -38.45 13.94
C ASP A 396 -3.58 -38.18 14.88
N ILE A 397 -3.46 -38.97 15.95
CA ILE A 397 -2.36 -38.84 16.90
C ILE A 397 -1.05 -39.33 16.25
N ASP A 398 -0.13 -38.40 16.00
CA ASP A 398 1.26 -38.76 15.68
C ASP A 398 1.99 -39.30 16.94
N PHE A 399 2.17 -40.62 16.95
CA PHE A 399 2.91 -41.35 17.99
C PHE A 399 4.44 -41.35 17.76
N SER A 400 4.95 -40.76 16.68
CA SER A 400 6.39 -40.66 16.41
C SER A 400 7.04 -39.46 17.13
N THR A 401 6.26 -38.42 17.42
CA THR A 401 6.72 -37.23 18.15
C THR A 401 6.73 -37.44 19.67
N ASN A 402 7.87 -37.13 20.30
CA ASN A 402 8.02 -37.17 21.75
C ASN A 402 6.98 -36.24 22.41
N PRO A 403 6.05 -36.75 23.22
CA PRO A 403 4.98 -35.94 23.78
C PRO A 403 5.44 -34.91 24.83
N GLN A 404 6.70 -34.95 25.27
CA GLN A 404 7.29 -33.93 26.15
C GLN A 404 7.66 -32.61 25.44
N THR A 405 7.64 -32.55 24.10
CA THR A 405 8.01 -31.34 23.35
C THR A 405 6.93 -30.25 23.37
N ASN A 406 5.69 -30.60 23.76
CA ASN A 406 4.62 -29.63 23.94
C ASN A 406 4.63 -29.07 25.37
N ASN A 407 5.07 -27.81 25.51
CA ASN A 407 5.17 -27.13 26.80
C ASN A 407 3.81 -26.84 27.46
N ASN A 408 2.71 -26.80 26.70
CA ASN A 408 1.36 -26.50 27.20
C ASN A 408 0.56 -27.76 27.57
N GLY A 409 1.09 -28.95 27.20
CA GLY A 409 0.51 -30.27 27.46
C GLY A 409 -0.76 -30.59 26.68
N ASP A 410 -1.00 -31.87 26.43
CA ASP A 410 -2.12 -32.39 25.63
C ASP A 410 -2.82 -33.52 26.39
N LEU A 411 -4.06 -33.26 26.85
CA LEU A 411 -4.82 -34.17 27.68
C LEU A 411 -5.23 -35.44 26.91
N TYR A 412 -5.62 -35.30 25.65
CA TYR A 412 -6.07 -36.42 24.83
C TYR A 412 -4.89 -37.33 24.44
N LYS A 413 -3.76 -36.73 24.05
CA LYS A 413 -2.52 -37.48 23.77
C LYS A 413 -2.03 -38.22 25.02
N ALA A 414 -2.17 -37.65 26.22
CA ALA A 414 -1.83 -38.34 27.47
C ALA A 414 -2.74 -39.57 27.69
N TYR A 415 -4.06 -39.40 27.57
CA TYR A 415 -5.04 -40.48 27.63
C TYR A 415 -4.74 -41.59 26.61
N ALA A 416 -4.55 -41.25 25.33
CA ALA A 416 -4.33 -42.21 24.26
C ALA A 416 -3.02 -42.99 24.42
N TYR A 417 -1.96 -42.32 24.89
CA TYR A 417 -0.69 -42.99 25.22
C TYR A 417 -0.88 -43.97 26.38
N VAL A 418 -1.53 -43.57 27.48
CA VAL A 418 -1.79 -44.51 28.58
C VAL A 418 -2.65 -45.69 28.11
N MET A 419 -3.70 -45.45 27.32
CA MET A 419 -4.52 -46.52 26.73
C MET A 419 -3.69 -47.53 25.92
N ARG A 420 -2.77 -47.04 25.08
CA ARG A 420 -1.86 -47.89 24.29
C ARG A 420 -0.91 -48.68 25.18
N HIS A 421 -0.36 -48.05 26.22
CA HIS A 421 0.54 -48.70 27.18
C HIS A 421 -0.19 -49.73 28.06
N CYS A 422 -1.40 -49.42 28.54
CA CYS A 422 -2.28 -50.35 29.23
C CYS A 422 -2.56 -51.58 28.37
N HIS A 423 -2.89 -51.39 27.08
CA HIS A 423 -3.18 -52.52 26.19
C HIS A 423 -1.97 -53.44 26.02
N LYS A 424 -0.76 -52.87 25.80
CA LYS A 424 0.49 -53.64 25.73
C LYS A 424 0.80 -54.37 27.05
N HIS A 425 0.60 -53.69 28.17
CA HIS A 425 0.81 -54.25 29.51
C HIS A 425 -0.09 -55.47 29.73
N LEU A 426 -1.39 -55.34 29.46
CA LEU A 426 -2.35 -56.43 29.58
C LEU A 426 -2.02 -57.63 28.68
N GLN A 427 -1.50 -57.39 27.46
CA GLN A 427 -1.04 -58.46 26.57
C GLN A 427 0.21 -59.19 27.08
N SER A 428 1.00 -58.55 27.94
CA SER A 428 2.23 -59.13 28.52
C SER A 428 2.01 -59.88 29.83
N LEU A 429 0.80 -59.82 30.42
CA LEU A 429 0.47 -60.54 31.65
C LEU A 429 0.24 -62.02 31.35
N ASN A 430 0.84 -62.90 32.15
CA ASN A 430 0.61 -64.34 32.07
C ASN A 430 -0.70 -64.72 32.81
N PRO A 431 -1.25 -65.93 32.59
CA PRO A 431 -2.46 -66.38 33.30
C PRO A 431 -2.34 -66.33 34.83
N GLY A 432 -1.13 -66.53 35.37
CA GLY A 432 -0.84 -66.37 36.80
C GLY A 432 -0.99 -64.93 37.29
N ASP A 433 -0.52 -63.95 36.52
CA ASP A 433 -0.60 -62.53 36.87
C ASP A 433 -2.06 -62.03 36.84
N VAL A 434 -2.86 -62.55 35.91
CA VAL A 434 -4.30 -62.26 35.82
C VAL A 434 -5.06 -62.86 37.01
N PHE A 435 -4.76 -64.11 37.35
CA PHE A 435 -5.32 -64.77 38.54
C PHE A 435 -4.93 -64.03 39.82
N ASP A 436 -3.69 -63.56 39.92
CA ASP A 436 -3.21 -62.76 41.04
C ASP A 436 -3.94 -61.41 41.11
N LEU A 437 -4.17 -60.70 40.01
CA LEU A 437 -4.95 -59.46 40.02
C LEU A 437 -6.40 -59.66 40.50
N GLU A 438 -7.07 -60.74 40.09
CA GLU A 438 -8.44 -61.05 40.51
C GLU A 438 -8.51 -61.48 41.99
N LYS A 439 -7.60 -62.35 42.43
CA LYS A 439 -7.56 -62.85 43.81
C LYS A 439 -7.09 -61.79 44.80
N HIS A 440 -6.04 -61.04 44.47
CA HIS A 440 -5.55 -59.96 45.31
C HIS A 440 -6.53 -58.77 45.33
N SER A 441 -7.32 -58.52 44.28
CA SER A 441 -8.43 -57.54 44.32
C SER A 441 -9.44 -57.85 45.44
N GLN A 442 -9.82 -59.13 45.58
CA GLN A 442 -10.73 -59.56 46.66
C GLN A 442 -10.11 -59.37 48.04
N ILE A 443 -8.82 -59.70 48.18
CA ILE A 443 -8.05 -59.53 49.42
C ILE A 443 -7.89 -58.04 49.77
N LEU A 444 -7.52 -57.21 48.79
CA LEU A 444 -7.39 -55.76 48.95
C LEU A 444 -8.73 -55.12 49.30
N GLY A 445 -9.83 -55.57 48.68
CA GLY A 445 -11.18 -55.12 49.02
C GLY A 445 -11.60 -55.51 50.45
N PHE A 446 -11.09 -56.61 50.98
CA PHE A 446 -11.27 -56.97 52.40
C PHE A 446 -10.48 -56.03 53.32
N TYR A 447 -9.18 -55.82 53.03
CA TYR A 447 -8.33 -54.90 53.80
C TYR A 447 -8.86 -53.47 53.77
N GLU A 448 -9.32 -52.98 52.62
CA GLU A 448 -9.90 -51.64 52.48
C GLU A 448 -11.18 -51.49 53.33
N LYS A 449 -12.08 -52.48 53.31
CA LYS A 449 -13.28 -52.49 54.16
C LYS A 449 -12.91 -52.52 55.64
N ARG A 450 -11.92 -53.32 56.04
CA ARG A 450 -11.49 -53.41 57.44
C ARG A 450 -10.79 -52.13 57.90
N LEU A 451 -9.92 -51.55 57.09
CA LEU A 451 -9.28 -50.25 57.36
C LEU A 451 -10.33 -49.15 57.57
N ASN A 452 -11.36 -49.08 56.72
CA ASN A 452 -12.46 -48.14 56.88
C ASN A 452 -13.28 -48.39 58.16
N ALA A 453 -13.52 -49.66 58.51
CA ALA A 453 -14.20 -50.02 59.76
C ALA A 453 -13.36 -49.60 60.98
N ILE A 454 -12.06 -49.90 60.98
CA ILE A 454 -11.13 -49.52 62.04
C ILE A 454 -11.07 -47.99 62.18
N ASP A 455 -10.98 -47.23 61.07
CA ASP A 455 -10.96 -45.77 61.11
C ASP A 455 -12.24 -45.19 61.73
N ASN A 456 -13.40 -45.78 61.41
CA ASN A 456 -14.68 -45.40 62.03
C ASN A 456 -14.74 -45.77 63.52
N GLU A 457 -14.21 -46.93 63.92
CA GLU A 457 -14.15 -47.36 65.33
C GLU A 457 -13.19 -46.47 66.14
N ILE A 458 -11.99 -46.18 65.60
CA ILE A 458 -11.01 -45.25 66.19
C ILE A 458 -11.62 -43.87 66.40
N LYS A 459 -12.47 -43.40 65.47
CA LYS A 459 -13.15 -42.11 65.59
C LYS A 459 -14.25 -42.11 66.66
N ARG A 460 -14.94 -43.24 66.86
CA ARG A 460 -16.05 -43.38 67.84
C ARG A 460 -15.59 -43.61 69.27
N ILE A 461 -14.54 -44.38 69.51
CA ILE A 461 -14.11 -44.75 70.88
C ILE A 461 -13.79 -43.55 71.79
N PRO A 462 -13.12 -42.48 71.32
CA PRO A 462 -12.91 -41.28 72.13
C PRO A 462 -14.21 -40.61 72.57
N GLN A 463 -15.26 -40.65 71.73
CA GLN A 463 -16.58 -40.11 72.05
C GLN A 463 -17.26 -40.94 73.15
N LEU A 464 -17.18 -42.27 73.05
CA LEU A 464 -17.67 -43.20 74.08
C LEU A 464 -16.92 -43.03 75.41
N ILE A 465 -15.60 -42.84 75.39
CA ILE A 465 -14.82 -42.57 76.62
C ILE A 465 -15.30 -41.28 77.31
N ALA A 466 -15.66 -40.24 76.53
CA ALA A 466 -16.16 -38.99 77.08
C ALA A 466 -17.52 -39.15 77.78
N GLU A 467 -18.39 -40.04 77.30
CA GLU A 467 -19.69 -40.34 77.92
C GLU A 467 -19.55 -40.95 79.33
N PHE A 468 -18.50 -41.73 79.58
CA PHE A 468 -18.19 -42.28 80.92
C PHE A 468 -17.34 -41.34 81.80
N SER A 469 -16.92 -40.19 81.27
CA SER A 469 -16.04 -39.22 81.94
C SER A 469 -16.77 -37.95 82.41
N GLY A 470 -18.11 -37.97 82.50
CA GLY A 470 -18.92 -36.83 82.93
C GLY A 470 -18.69 -36.43 84.40
N ASP A 471 -19.07 -35.19 84.76
CA ASP A 471 -18.71 -34.41 85.98
C ASP A 471 -19.18 -34.97 87.35
N GLY A 472 -19.07 -36.29 87.57
CA GLY A 472 -19.31 -36.97 88.85
C GLY A 472 -18.22 -37.98 89.18
N GLU A 473 -18.16 -38.44 90.44
CA GLU A 473 -17.16 -39.39 90.93
C GLU A 473 -17.20 -40.70 90.11
N ILE A 474 -16.19 -40.90 89.24
CA ILE A 474 -16.14 -42.05 88.33
C ILE A 474 -16.14 -43.35 89.15
N SER A 475 -17.19 -44.15 88.98
CA SER A 475 -17.35 -45.47 89.61
C SER A 475 -16.14 -46.36 89.35
N SER A 476 -15.84 -47.31 90.25
CA SER A 476 -14.79 -48.32 90.02
C SER A 476 -15.01 -49.07 88.71
N ASP A 477 -16.27 -49.30 88.35
CA ASP A 477 -16.65 -50.03 87.14
C ASP A 477 -16.43 -49.19 85.88
N ASP A 478 -16.73 -47.88 85.92
CA ASP A 478 -16.48 -46.95 84.82
C ASP A 478 -14.98 -46.76 84.55
N LYS A 479 -14.14 -46.76 85.60
CA LYS A 479 -12.67 -46.75 85.43
C LYS A 479 -12.17 -47.99 84.70
N ILE A 480 -12.76 -49.15 84.97
CA ILE A 480 -12.43 -50.40 84.28
C ILE A 480 -12.86 -50.32 82.81
N ILE A 481 -14.06 -49.82 82.53
CA ILE A 481 -14.59 -49.66 81.16
C ILE A 481 -13.74 -48.66 80.35
N ILE A 482 -13.40 -47.50 80.91
CA ILE A 482 -12.54 -46.50 80.25
C ILE A 482 -11.16 -47.09 79.94
N LYS A 483 -10.59 -47.88 80.86
CA LYS A 483 -9.31 -48.55 80.62
C LYS A 483 -9.43 -49.55 79.46
N GLN A 484 -10.46 -50.39 79.44
CA GLN A 484 -10.73 -51.33 78.35
C GLN A 484 -10.93 -50.62 76.99
N LEU A 485 -11.63 -49.48 76.96
CA LEU A 485 -11.81 -48.68 75.75
C LEU A 485 -10.50 -48.06 75.25
N LYS A 486 -9.64 -47.58 76.16
CA LYS A 486 -8.30 -47.08 75.80
C LYS A 486 -7.40 -48.18 75.26
N ASP A 487 -7.42 -49.36 75.88
CA ASP A 487 -6.68 -50.53 75.42
C ASP A 487 -7.18 -50.98 74.04
N LYS A 488 -8.52 -50.97 73.82
CA LYS A 488 -9.13 -51.23 72.51
C LYS A 488 -8.72 -50.18 71.46
N LEU A 489 -8.68 -48.89 71.81
CA LEU A 489 -8.24 -47.83 70.89
C LEU A 489 -6.78 -48.01 70.47
N ASN A 490 -5.90 -48.36 71.40
CA ASN A 490 -4.48 -48.65 71.11
C ASN A 490 -4.35 -49.90 70.23
N SER A 491 -5.12 -50.95 70.53
CA SER A 491 -5.19 -52.17 69.71
C SER A 491 -5.64 -51.87 68.28
N LEU A 492 -6.68 -51.05 68.09
CA LEU A 492 -7.19 -50.67 66.77
C LEU A 492 -6.20 -49.81 65.99
N LYS A 493 -5.48 -48.89 66.63
CA LYS A 493 -4.41 -48.10 65.97
C LYS A 493 -3.29 -49.00 65.46
N LEU A 494 -2.89 -50.01 66.25
CA LEU A 494 -1.89 -50.99 65.84
C LEU A 494 -2.42 -51.87 64.70
N GLU A 495 -3.66 -52.36 64.81
CA GLU A 495 -4.33 -53.14 63.77
C GLU A 495 -4.40 -52.37 62.45
N ARG A 496 -4.76 -51.08 62.49
CA ARG A 496 -4.77 -50.19 61.32
C ARG A 496 -3.40 -50.10 60.67
N GLN A 497 -2.35 -49.95 61.47
CA GLN A 497 -0.98 -49.85 60.96
C GLN A 497 -0.56 -51.15 60.26
N LEU A 498 -0.86 -52.30 60.87
CA LEU A 498 -0.58 -53.62 60.29
C LEU A 498 -1.36 -53.84 58.99
N HIS A 499 -2.67 -53.60 58.98
CA HIS A 499 -3.49 -53.75 57.78
C HIS A 499 -3.08 -52.77 56.67
N ALA A 500 -2.65 -51.55 57.02
CA ALA A 500 -2.16 -50.58 56.04
C ALA A 500 -0.81 -51.00 55.44
N GLN A 501 0.06 -51.61 56.25
CA GLN A 501 1.33 -52.17 55.78
C GLN A 501 1.09 -53.38 54.87
N GLU A 502 0.23 -54.32 55.27
CA GLU A 502 -0.11 -55.48 54.45
C GLU A 502 -0.79 -55.06 53.13
N PHE A 503 -1.68 -54.07 53.17
CA PHE A 503 -2.27 -53.47 51.97
C PHE A 503 -1.20 -52.88 51.05
N HIS A 504 -0.17 -52.24 51.60
CA HIS A 504 0.95 -51.70 50.84
C HIS A 504 1.83 -52.79 50.23
N ASP A 505 2.16 -53.83 51.00
CA ASP A 505 3.03 -54.92 50.56
C ASP A 505 2.36 -55.74 49.45
N ILE A 506 1.06 -56.03 49.57
CA ILE A 506 0.28 -56.69 48.51
C ILE A 506 0.25 -55.84 47.24
N LYS A 507 0.13 -54.50 47.37
CA LYS A 507 0.16 -53.60 46.22
C LYS A 507 1.52 -53.60 45.50
N GLN A 508 2.63 -53.77 46.21
CA GLN A 508 3.97 -53.88 45.61
C GLN A 508 4.18 -55.20 44.86
N GLN A 509 3.49 -56.26 45.29
CA GLN A 509 3.56 -57.58 44.64
C GLN A 509 2.76 -57.63 43.33
N LEU A 510 1.86 -56.67 43.09
CA LEU A 510 1.07 -56.62 41.86
C LEU A 510 1.86 -56.00 40.69
N HIS A 511 1.81 -56.68 39.54
CA HIS A 511 2.38 -56.23 38.28
C HIS A 511 1.54 -55.10 37.65
N LEU A 512 1.54 -53.93 38.28
CA LEU A 512 0.84 -52.72 37.84
C LEU A 512 1.60 -51.95 36.74
N LEU A 513 0.89 -51.10 36.01
CA LEU A 513 1.46 -50.24 34.98
C LEU A 513 2.41 -49.22 35.62
N ARG A 514 3.66 -49.18 35.14
CA ARG A 514 4.65 -48.19 35.58
C ARG A 514 4.53 -46.90 34.78
N SER A 515 4.65 -45.75 35.45
CA SER A 515 4.72 -44.46 34.76
C SER A 515 6.02 -44.35 33.95
N ALA A 516 5.91 -44.01 32.67
CA ALA A 516 7.05 -43.74 31.80
C ALA A 516 7.67 -42.34 32.00
N TYR A 517 6.99 -41.45 32.75
CA TYR A 517 7.39 -40.06 32.91
C TYR A 517 7.41 -39.62 34.38
N GLN A 518 8.33 -38.71 34.72
CA GLN A 518 8.45 -38.13 36.05
C GLN A 518 7.35 -37.09 36.31
N LYS A 519 6.67 -37.22 37.46
CA LYS A 519 5.70 -36.27 37.99
C LYS A 519 6.26 -34.84 38.03
N GLY A 520 5.46 -33.86 37.64
CA GLY A 520 5.77 -32.44 37.82
C GLY A 520 6.66 -31.80 36.75
N LYS A 521 7.13 -32.54 35.74
CA LYS A 521 8.02 -31.99 34.70
C LYS A 521 7.32 -31.00 33.76
N ASN A 522 6.11 -31.32 33.31
CA ASN A 522 5.28 -30.47 32.45
C ASN A 522 3.80 -30.90 32.55
N PRO A 523 2.84 -30.12 32.01
CA PRO A 523 1.42 -30.45 32.12
C PRO A 523 1.05 -31.82 31.51
N TYR A 524 1.68 -32.21 30.39
CA TYR A 524 1.48 -33.53 29.77
C TYR A 524 1.86 -34.67 30.72
N ALA A 525 3.03 -34.60 31.36
CA ALA A 525 3.52 -35.64 32.26
C ALA A 525 2.58 -35.84 33.46
N ASN A 526 2.00 -34.74 33.97
CA ASN A 526 1.00 -34.81 35.04
C ASN A 526 -0.27 -35.51 34.59
N TYR A 527 -0.81 -35.18 33.41
CA TYR A 527 -1.99 -35.88 32.86
C TYR A 527 -1.70 -37.37 32.63
N TYR A 528 -0.53 -37.69 32.06
CA TYR A 528 -0.14 -39.08 31.80
C TYR A 528 -0.09 -39.88 33.10
N GLU A 529 0.58 -39.37 34.13
CA GLU A 529 0.69 -40.06 35.42
C GLU A 529 -0.68 -40.25 36.08
N GLN A 530 -1.55 -39.24 36.05
CA GLN A 530 -2.91 -39.36 36.55
C GLN A 530 -3.70 -40.46 35.85
N PHE A 531 -3.58 -40.59 34.52
CA PHE A 531 -4.21 -41.69 33.79
C PHE A 531 -3.59 -43.06 34.11
N VAL A 532 -2.29 -43.13 34.40
CA VAL A 532 -1.64 -44.37 34.88
C VAL A 532 -2.19 -44.76 36.26
N GLU A 533 -2.35 -43.79 37.18
CA GLU A 533 -2.96 -43.99 38.50
C GLU A 533 -4.41 -44.50 38.36
N ASP A 534 -5.21 -43.90 37.47
CA ASP A 534 -6.59 -44.34 37.19
C ASP A 534 -6.64 -45.75 36.62
N ALA A 535 -5.77 -46.07 35.66
CA ALA A 535 -5.68 -47.40 35.05
C ALA A 535 -5.35 -48.47 36.08
N ASN A 536 -4.36 -48.19 36.93
CA ASN A 536 -3.97 -49.06 38.04
C ASN A 536 -5.11 -49.21 39.05
N SER A 537 -5.82 -48.14 39.39
CA SER A 537 -6.98 -48.23 40.29
C SER A 537 -8.09 -49.13 39.73
N ILE A 538 -8.33 -49.10 38.41
CA ILE A 538 -9.30 -50.00 37.75
C ILE A 538 -8.81 -51.45 37.80
N MET A 539 -7.52 -51.70 37.50
CA MET A 539 -6.92 -53.05 37.56
C MET A 539 -6.96 -53.64 38.98
N MET A 540 -6.71 -52.81 40.00
CA MET A 540 -6.75 -53.20 41.42
C MET A 540 -8.14 -53.63 41.90
N LYS A 541 -9.21 -53.26 41.17
CA LYS A 541 -10.58 -53.74 41.40
C LYS A 541 -10.87 -55.08 40.73
N GLY A 542 -9.85 -55.75 40.15
CA GLY A 542 -9.96 -57.04 39.49
C GLY A 542 -10.42 -56.93 38.03
N THR A 543 -10.48 -55.72 37.48
CA THR A 543 -10.91 -55.49 36.10
C THR A 543 -9.72 -55.58 35.16
N VAL A 544 -9.58 -56.69 34.45
CA VAL A 544 -8.52 -56.93 33.46
C VAL A 544 -9.01 -56.88 32.01
N LYS A 545 -10.32 -56.75 31.80
CA LYS A 545 -10.92 -56.66 30.46
C LYS A 545 -10.56 -55.32 29.81
N PRO A 546 -9.93 -55.32 28.62
CA PRO A 546 -9.55 -54.07 27.94
C PRO A 546 -10.71 -53.10 27.70
N LYS A 547 -11.93 -53.62 27.50
CA LYS A 547 -13.14 -52.81 27.31
C LYS A 547 -13.50 -52.02 28.57
N ASP A 548 -13.51 -52.66 29.72
CA ASP A 548 -13.93 -52.03 30.98
C ASP A 548 -12.89 -51.00 31.47
N ILE A 549 -11.60 -51.28 31.23
CA ILE A 549 -10.51 -50.30 31.47
C ILE A 549 -10.65 -49.10 30.53
N ARG A 550 -10.95 -49.34 29.24
CA ARG A 550 -11.22 -48.28 28.26
C ARG A 550 -12.38 -47.41 28.70
N ASP A 551 -13.49 -48.01 29.13
CA ASP A 551 -14.68 -47.29 29.56
C ASP A 551 -14.40 -46.45 30.82
N GLY A 552 -13.63 -47.00 31.77
CA GLY A 552 -13.19 -46.28 32.97
C GLY A 552 -12.28 -45.09 32.65
N LEU A 553 -11.26 -45.28 31.82
CA LEU A 553 -10.33 -44.21 31.42
C LEU A 553 -10.99 -43.16 30.53
N SER A 554 -11.94 -43.57 29.67
CA SER A 554 -12.72 -42.63 28.86
C SER A 554 -13.59 -41.71 29.71
N LYS A 555 -14.21 -42.24 30.78
CA LYS A 555 -14.94 -41.42 31.76
C LYS A 555 -14.00 -40.48 32.50
N ALA A 556 -12.85 -40.97 32.93
CA ALA A 556 -11.84 -40.18 33.63
C ALA A 556 -11.28 -39.05 32.76
N TRP A 557 -11.11 -39.30 31.45
CA TRP A 557 -10.75 -38.29 30.46
C TRP A 557 -11.86 -37.27 30.25
N ALA A 558 -13.11 -37.71 30.06
CA ALA A 558 -14.26 -36.82 29.87
C ALA A 558 -14.44 -35.87 31.07
N ASN A 559 -14.34 -36.39 32.30
CA ASN A 559 -14.40 -35.60 33.53
C ASN A 559 -13.28 -34.56 33.59
N ARG A 560 -12.02 -34.97 33.38
CA ARG A 560 -10.88 -34.04 33.37
C ARG A 560 -10.98 -33.01 32.26
N LYS A 561 -11.47 -33.39 31.08
CA LYS A 561 -11.71 -32.48 29.96
C LYS A 561 -12.74 -31.41 30.35
N GLN A 562 -13.83 -31.81 30.99
CA GLN A 562 -14.86 -30.88 31.49
C GLN A 562 -14.31 -29.95 32.58
N GLU A 563 -13.56 -30.47 33.55
CA GLU A 563 -12.89 -29.67 34.59
C GLU A 563 -11.92 -28.66 33.97
N LEU A 564 -11.12 -29.09 32.99
CA LEU A 564 -10.15 -28.24 32.31
C LEU A 564 -10.82 -27.18 31.43
N GLN A 565 -11.94 -27.53 30.77
CA GLN A 565 -12.79 -26.58 30.05
C GLN A 565 -13.31 -25.49 30.97
N GLU A 566 -13.84 -25.85 32.14
CA GLU A 566 -14.36 -24.90 33.12
C GLU A 566 -13.24 -24.06 33.74
N TYR A 567 -12.08 -24.66 34.01
CA TYR A 567 -10.87 -23.97 34.48
C TYR A 567 -10.42 -22.88 33.49
N TYR A 568 -10.24 -23.24 32.21
CA TYR A 568 -9.84 -22.27 31.20
C TYR A 568 -10.93 -21.24 30.92
N LYS A 569 -12.21 -21.62 30.93
CA LYS A 569 -13.33 -20.68 30.78
C LYS A 569 -13.27 -19.59 31.85
N LYS A 570 -13.12 -19.96 33.13
CA LYS A 570 -13.01 -19.00 34.23
C LYS A 570 -11.78 -18.11 34.12
N ARG A 571 -10.61 -18.68 33.81
CA ARG A 571 -9.35 -17.91 33.71
C ARG A 571 -9.31 -16.99 32.51
N ILE A 572 -9.79 -17.45 31.35
CA ILE A 572 -9.89 -16.63 30.16
C ILE A 572 -10.87 -15.50 30.41
N GLU A 573 -12.04 -15.76 31.00
CA GLU A 573 -12.99 -14.69 31.33
C GLU A 573 -12.39 -13.65 32.28
N ALA A 574 -11.67 -14.08 33.32
CA ALA A 574 -10.94 -13.16 34.20
C ALA A 574 -9.87 -12.35 33.45
N ALA A 575 -9.10 -12.98 32.56
CA ALA A 575 -8.11 -12.31 31.74
C ALA A 575 -8.75 -11.33 30.72
N ARG A 576 -9.93 -11.67 30.19
CA ARG A 576 -10.74 -10.81 29.32
C ARG A 576 -11.20 -9.56 30.07
N GLN A 577 -11.76 -9.73 31.28
CA GLN A 577 -12.18 -8.59 32.12
C GLN A 577 -10.98 -7.71 32.51
N SER A 578 -9.84 -8.33 32.86
CA SER A 578 -8.60 -7.59 33.11
C SER A 578 -8.14 -6.80 31.88
N PHE A 579 -8.17 -7.41 30.70
CA PHE A 579 -7.83 -6.73 29.44
C PHE A 579 -8.79 -5.57 29.15
N VAL A 580 -10.10 -5.75 29.30
CA VAL A 580 -11.11 -4.69 29.09
C VAL A 580 -10.88 -3.52 30.06
N SER A 581 -10.55 -3.81 31.32
CA SER A 581 -10.21 -2.79 32.33
C SER A 581 -8.95 -2.02 31.95
N GLU A 582 -7.87 -2.71 31.60
CA GLU A 582 -6.62 -2.06 31.18
C GLU A 582 -6.77 -1.31 29.86
N ARG A 583 -7.59 -1.80 28.93
CA ARG A 583 -7.96 -1.13 27.68
C ARG A 583 -8.59 0.23 27.96
N LYS A 584 -9.61 0.28 28.82
CA LYS A 584 -10.31 1.54 29.19
C LYS A 584 -9.35 2.55 29.84
N LYS A 585 -8.34 2.10 30.58
CA LYS A 585 -7.31 2.96 31.18
C LYS A 585 -6.26 3.45 30.18
N ALA A 586 -5.89 2.62 29.20
CA ALA A 586 -4.75 2.86 28.33
C ALA A 586 -5.11 3.59 27.01
N ILE A 587 -6.32 3.42 26.48
CA ILE A 587 -6.73 4.05 25.21
C ILE A 587 -6.72 5.59 25.31
N PRO A 588 -7.36 6.26 26.30
CA PRO A 588 -7.39 7.72 26.31
C PRO A 588 -6.01 8.39 26.40
N PRO A 589 -5.07 7.92 27.26
CA PRO A 589 -3.70 8.42 27.24
C PRO A 589 -2.96 8.17 25.93
N MET A 590 -3.27 7.07 25.22
CA MET A 590 -2.68 6.76 23.93
C MET A 590 -3.19 7.71 22.83
N ILE A 591 -4.48 8.03 22.82
CA ILE A 591 -5.07 9.02 21.92
C ILE A 591 -4.39 10.38 22.14
N ARG A 592 -4.32 10.87 23.39
CA ARG A 592 -3.62 12.13 23.71
C ARG A 592 -2.16 12.13 23.29
N TYR A 593 -1.49 10.99 23.44
CA TYR A 593 -0.11 10.84 22.99
C TYR A 593 0.01 10.95 21.47
N LEU A 594 -0.88 10.30 20.71
CA LEU A 594 -0.94 10.41 19.26
C LEU A 594 -1.31 11.82 18.79
N GLU A 595 -2.24 12.50 19.46
CA GLU A 595 -2.57 13.92 19.22
C GLU A 595 -1.34 14.82 19.41
N GLY A 596 -0.56 14.59 20.48
CA GLY A 596 0.70 15.29 20.71
C GLY A 596 1.72 15.04 19.59
N LEU A 597 1.84 13.81 19.08
CA LEU A 597 2.67 13.52 17.91
C LEU A 597 2.13 14.21 16.65
N ARG A 598 0.81 14.25 16.48
CA ARG A 598 0.14 14.92 15.36
C ARG A 598 0.42 16.42 15.35
N ALA A 599 0.38 17.07 16.52
CA ALA A 599 0.72 18.48 16.66
C ALA A 599 2.16 18.76 16.22
N ILE A 600 3.13 17.94 16.66
CA ILE A 600 4.53 18.05 16.23
C ILE A 600 4.66 17.90 14.71
N VAL A 601 3.92 16.97 14.09
CA VAL A 601 3.91 16.81 12.62
C VAL A 601 3.36 18.06 11.94
N LYS A 602 2.28 18.65 12.47
CA LYS A 602 1.68 19.88 11.93
C LYS A 602 2.61 21.09 12.06
N ASP A 603 3.29 21.24 13.20
CA ASP A 603 4.25 22.32 13.40
C ASP A 603 5.41 22.22 12.40
N LYS A 604 5.93 21.00 12.15
CA LYS A 604 6.95 20.75 11.13
C LYS A 604 6.45 21.03 9.72
N SER A 605 5.24 20.58 9.39
CA SER A 605 4.58 20.91 8.12
C SER A 605 4.53 22.42 7.92
N GLN A 606 4.09 23.18 8.93
CA GLN A 606 4.03 24.64 8.86
C GLN A 606 5.41 25.29 8.72
N GLU A 607 6.45 24.73 9.35
CA GLU A 607 7.83 25.20 9.17
C GLU A 607 8.32 24.99 7.73
N ILE A 608 8.01 23.84 7.13
CA ILE A 608 8.34 23.54 5.74
C ILE A 608 7.57 24.48 4.80
N ASP A 609 6.27 24.67 5.02
CA ASP A 609 5.45 25.60 4.23
C ASP A 609 5.98 27.04 4.31
N LYS A 610 6.44 27.49 5.50
CA LYS A 610 7.10 28.80 5.66
C LYS A 610 8.38 28.88 4.84
N LYS A 611 9.22 27.84 4.84
CA LYS A 611 10.45 27.79 4.01
C LYS A 611 10.12 27.82 2.52
N ALA A 612 9.08 27.11 2.08
CA ALA A 612 8.63 27.08 0.69
C ALA A 612 8.06 28.44 0.21
N LEU A 613 7.61 29.30 1.13
CA LEU A 613 7.12 30.65 0.82
C LEU A 613 8.23 31.72 0.77
N LEU A 614 9.46 31.39 1.19
CA LEU A 614 10.58 32.31 1.11
C LEU A 614 10.93 32.63 -0.36
N PRO A 615 11.39 33.87 -0.66
CA PRO A 615 11.77 34.26 -2.02
C PRO A 615 12.76 33.29 -2.68
N GLU A 616 13.73 32.79 -1.91
CA GLU A 616 14.79 31.88 -2.37
C GLU A 616 14.22 30.56 -2.92
N SER A 617 13.07 30.10 -2.40
CA SER A 617 12.38 28.92 -2.90
C SER A 617 11.77 29.13 -4.29
N ARG A 618 11.67 30.38 -4.76
CA ARG A 618 11.22 30.74 -6.11
C ARG A 618 12.36 31.16 -7.05
N ASP A 619 13.62 31.05 -6.63
CA ASP A 619 14.78 31.45 -7.43
C ASP A 619 14.84 30.71 -8.77
N TYR A 620 14.45 29.44 -8.80
CA TYR A 620 14.40 28.65 -10.03
C TYR A 620 13.48 29.29 -11.10
N GLN A 621 12.41 29.97 -10.68
CA GLN A 621 11.48 30.65 -11.59
C GLN A 621 12.16 31.86 -12.23
N VAL A 622 12.85 32.67 -11.42
CA VAL A 622 13.58 33.85 -11.90
C VAL A 622 14.71 33.43 -12.84
N ARG A 623 15.51 32.43 -12.45
CA ARG A 623 16.60 31.91 -13.28
C ARG A 623 16.10 31.30 -14.59
N TYR A 624 14.96 30.63 -14.57
CA TYR A 624 14.40 30.03 -15.78
C TYR A 624 13.98 31.11 -16.77
N LEU A 625 13.30 32.17 -16.30
CA LEU A 625 12.93 33.30 -17.16
C LEU A 625 14.17 33.95 -17.80
N GLN A 626 15.20 34.19 -17.00
CA GLN A 626 16.48 34.71 -17.47
C GLN A 626 17.13 33.77 -18.50
N ALA A 627 17.14 32.46 -18.22
CA ALA A 627 17.71 31.47 -19.12
C ALA A 627 16.97 31.43 -20.47
N MET A 628 15.64 31.48 -20.47
CA MET A 628 14.85 31.48 -21.71
C MET A 628 15.11 32.75 -22.54
N GLU A 629 15.23 33.91 -21.89
CA GLU A 629 15.56 35.17 -22.57
C GLU A 629 16.95 35.12 -23.21
N GLU A 630 17.98 34.73 -22.45
CA GLU A 630 19.37 34.71 -22.92
C GLU A 630 19.60 33.60 -23.96
N LEU A 631 18.99 32.42 -23.81
CA LEU A 631 19.14 31.31 -24.75
C LEU A 631 18.35 31.50 -26.04
N SER A 632 17.23 32.24 -26.03
CA SER A 632 16.45 32.52 -27.24
C SER A 632 17.23 33.29 -28.32
N GLN A 633 18.33 33.94 -27.93
CA GLN A 633 19.26 34.61 -28.84
C GLN A 633 20.10 33.63 -29.67
N PHE A 634 20.08 32.34 -29.30
CA PHE A 634 20.81 31.27 -29.97
C PHE A 634 19.86 30.20 -30.48
N GLU A 635 19.87 29.97 -31.79
CA GLU A 635 18.97 29.04 -32.46
C GLU A 635 18.92 27.66 -31.78
N GLY A 636 17.74 27.31 -31.25
CA GLY A 636 17.42 26.00 -30.68
C GLY A 636 17.98 25.71 -29.28
N MET A 637 18.68 26.64 -28.62
CA MET A 637 19.26 26.40 -27.28
C MET A 637 18.22 26.45 -26.16
N ASP A 638 17.23 27.34 -26.29
CA ASP A 638 16.07 27.45 -25.40
C ASP A 638 15.22 26.17 -25.44
N LYS A 639 15.00 25.60 -26.64
CA LYS A 639 14.32 24.32 -26.84
C LYS A 639 15.05 23.18 -26.11
N LEU A 640 16.38 23.13 -26.17
CA LEU A 640 17.18 22.09 -25.52
C LEU A 640 17.06 22.14 -23.98
N LEU A 641 17.00 23.35 -23.39
CA LEU A 641 16.72 23.52 -21.96
C LEU A 641 15.27 23.12 -21.62
N GLN A 642 14.31 23.50 -22.45
CA GLN A 642 12.89 23.18 -22.24
C GLN A 642 12.62 21.66 -22.32
N ASP A 643 13.18 20.98 -23.32
CA ASP A 643 13.05 19.53 -23.50
C ASP A 643 13.62 18.77 -22.29
N TRP A 644 14.70 19.28 -21.70
CA TRP A 644 15.22 18.72 -20.45
C TRP A 644 14.29 18.88 -19.27
N LEU A 645 13.75 20.09 -19.04
CA LEU A 645 12.80 20.33 -17.95
C LEU A 645 11.56 19.45 -18.08
N ASN A 646 11.06 19.27 -19.31
CA ASN A 646 9.95 18.38 -19.62
C ASN A 646 10.26 16.90 -19.27
N ASN A 647 11.54 16.51 -19.34
CA ASN A 647 12.01 15.16 -19.07
C ASN A 647 12.32 14.90 -17.57
N LEU A 648 12.17 15.89 -16.68
CA LEU A 648 12.36 15.73 -15.22
C LEU A 648 11.13 15.14 -14.53
N GLU A 649 10.63 14.01 -15.03
CA GLU A 649 9.39 13.35 -14.56
C GLU A 649 9.38 13.00 -13.06
N ASN A 650 10.55 12.80 -12.47
CA ASN A 650 10.71 12.50 -11.04
C ASN A 650 10.69 13.75 -10.13
N PHE A 651 10.52 14.94 -10.69
CA PHE A 651 10.46 16.22 -9.96
C PHE A 651 9.05 16.79 -10.02
N LYS A 652 8.35 16.81 -8.89
CA LYS A 652 6.99 17.36 -8.80
C LYS A 652 6.97 18.89 -8.81
N THR A 653 8.07 19.51 -8.38
CA THR A 653 8.21 20.97 -8.29
C THR A 653 8.48 21.66 -9.63
N VAL A 654 8.71 20.90 -10.70
CA VAL A 654 9.00 21.43 -12.06
C VAL A 654 7.74 21.93 -12.80
N SER A 655 6.54 21.62 -12.29
CA SER A 655 5.24 21.89 -12.94
C SER A 655 5.04 23.32 -13.51
N PRO A 656 5.49 24.44 -12.91
CA PRO A 656 5.35 25.75 -13.55
C PRO A 656 6.25 25.95 -14.78
N LEU A 657 7.29 25.13 -14.96
CA LEU A 657 8.27 25.24 -16.04
C LEU A 657 7.97 24.32 -17.24
N ILE A 658 7.13 23.30 -17.06
CA ILE A 658 6.86 22.31 -18.11
C ILE A 658 6.08 22.96 -19.26
N TYR A 659 6.61 22.83 -20.48
CA TYR A 659 6.00 23.31 -21.70
C TYR A 659 6.46 22.45 -22.88
N TYR A 660 5.53 21.73 -23.48
CA TYR A 660 5.79 20.90 -24.66
C TYR A 660 5.48 21.72 -25.91
N PRO A 661 6.49 22.11 -26.72
CA PRO A 661 6.22 22.73 -28.00
C PRO A 661 5.54 21.74 -28.96
N PRO A 662 4.82 22.23 -29.99
CA PRO A 662 4.19 21.34 -30.96
C PRO A 662 5.25 20.56 -31.74
N GLN A 663 4.98 19.28 -31.99
CA GLN A 663 5.86 18.45 -32.82
C GLN A 663 5.89 18.97 -34.26
N GLU A 664 7.04 18.86 -34.92
CA GLU A 664 7.18 19.23 -36.33
C GLU A 664 6.19 18.44 -37.20
N GLY A 665 5.39 19.15 -38.01
CA GLY A 665 4.36 18.55 -38.87
C GLY A 665 2.99 18.33 -38.21
N ALA A 666 2.82 18.64 -36.93
CA ALA A 666 1.51 18.54 -36.27
C ALA A 666 0.53 19.63 -36.77
N THR A 667 -0.74 19.26 -36.97
CA THR A 667 -1.86 20.16 -37.32
C THR A 667 -2.32 20.94 -36.09
N VAL A 668 -1.55 21.97 -35.73
CA VAL A 668 -1.83 22.82 -34.57
C VAL A 668 -2.40 24.19 -34.96
N GLU A 669 -3.30 24.71 -34.15
CA GLU A 669 -3.86 26.06 -34.28
C GLU A 669 -3.65 26.87 -33.00
N GLY A 670 -3.62 28.20 -33.14
CA GLY A 670 -3.49 29.11 -32.01
C GLY A 670 -4.78 29.22 -31.19
N VAL A 671 -4.64 29.38 -29.88
CA VAL A 671 -5.77 29.58 -28.96
C VAL A 671 -6.33 31.01 -29.08
N GLU A 672 -7.65 31.13 -29.16
CA GLU A 672 -8.32 32.44 -29.17
C GLU A 672 -8.32 33.07 -27.77
N LEU A 673 -7.80 34.30 -27.64
CA LEU A 673 -7.75 35.02 -26.37
C LEU A 673 -8.92 35.99 -26.26
N ILE A 674 -9.64 35.97 -25.13
CA ILE A 674 -10.84 36.77 -24.91
C ILE A 674 -10.71 37.57 -23.59
N ASP A 675 -10.44 38.87 -23.66
CA ASP A 675 -10.27 39.76 -22.47
C ASP A 675 -11.54 40.54 -22.11
N TYR A 676 -12.68 39.84 -22.03
CA TYR A 676 -13.91 40.38 -21.46
C TYR A 676 -14.75 39.27 -20.82
N ASP A 677 -15.50 39.63 -19.78
CA ASP A 677 -16.40 38.71 -19.08
C ASP A 677 -17.59 38.30 -19.96
N SER A 678 -18.01 37.04 -19.87
CA SER A 678 -19.24 36.59 -20.52
C SER A 678 -20.46 37.18 -19.81
N ASP A 679 -21.50 37.52 -20.57
CA ASP A 679 -22.80 37.89 -19.99
C ASP A 679 -23.51 36.62 -19.47
N GLY A 680 -23.83 36.63 -18.17
CA GLY A 680 -24.49 35.49 -17.50
C GLY A 680 -25.96 35.37 -17.91
N GLU A 681 -26.64 36.49 -18.12
CA GLU A 681 -28.04 36.53 -18.52
C GLU A 681 -28.22 36.00 -19.95
N GLU A 682 -27.41 36.52 -20.88
CA GLU A 682 -27.37 36.06 -22.28
C GLU A 682 -27.07 34.55 -22.35
N THR A 683 -26.07 34.08 -21.58
CA THR A 683 -25.69 32.66 -21.56
C THR A 683 -26.84 31.77 -21.10
N LEU A 684 -27.57 32.16 -20.04
CA LEU A 684 -28.73 31.40 -19.56
C LEU A 684 -29.90 31.46 -20.54
N ASP A 685 -30.15 32.62 -21.15
CA ASP A 685 -31.21 32.77 -22.14
C ASP A 685 -30.98 31.87 -23.37
N ASP A 686 -29.75 31.80 -23.85
CA ASP A 686 -29.35 30.96 -24.98
C ASP A 686 -29.46 29.46 -24.66
N LEU A 687 -28.97 29.02 -23.51
CA LEU A 687 -29.06 27.62 -23.08
C LEU A 687 -30.52 27.23 -22.84
N ARG A 688 -31.27 28.04 -22.09
CA ARG A 688 -32.70 27.81 -21.84
C ARG A 688 -33.45 27.73 -23.16
N LYS A 689 -33.24 28.69 -24.06
CA LYS A 689 -33.91 28.68 -25.37
C LYS A 689 -33.61 27.40 -26.13
N LYS A 690 -32.39 26.86 -26.07
CA LYS A 690 -32.03 25.63 -26.76
C LYS A 690 -32.60 24.35 -26.12
N ILE A 691 -32.80 24.34 -24.80
CA ILE A 691 -33.56 23.29 -24.08
C ILE A 691 -35.05 23.41 -24.43
N PHE A 692 -35.54 24.64 -24.56
CA PHE A 692 -36.95 24.99 -24.76
C PHE A 692 -37.42 24.86 -26.21
N ASP A 693 -36.55 25.08 -27.20
CA ASP A 693 -36.83 25.03 -28.65
C ASP A 693 -37.09 23.58 -29.15
N ASP A 694 -36.99 22.54 -28.29
CA ASP A 694 -37.50 21.18 -28.55
C ASP A 694 -39.05 21.09 -28.36
N GLU A 695 -39.73 22.23 -28.55
CA GLU A 695 -41.14 22.48 -28.30
C GLU A 695 -42.07 21.63 -29.19
N GLU A 696 -41.63 21.25 -30.41
CA GLU A 696 -42.41 20.39 -31.32
C GLU A 696 -42.50 18.93 -30.87
N SER A 697 -41.61 18.47 -29.98
CA SER A 697 -41.59 17.09 -29.46
C SER A 697 -42.38 16.93 -28.17
N LEU A 698 -42.55 17.99 -27.36
CA LEU A 698 -43.22 17.96 -26.05
C LEU A 698 -44.72 17.60 -26.11
N LEU A 699 -45.34 17.64 -27.29
CA LEU A 699 -46.79 17.41 -27.49
C LEU A 699 -47.13 16.13 -28.29
N LYS A 700 -46.15 15.28 -28.64
CA LYS A 700 -46.43 13.98 -29.29
C LYS A 700 -46.41 12.86 -28.23
N SER A 701 -47.56 12.25 -27.99
CA SER A 701 -47.69 11.07 -27.11
C SER A 701 -46.94 9.84 -27.67
N PRO A 702 -46.48 8.90 -26.81
CA PRO A 702 -45.78 7.69 -27.25
C PRO A 702 -46.75 6.66 -27.85
N ILE A 703 -46.35 6.07 -28.97
CA ILE A 703 -47.02 4.94 -29.63
C ILE A 703 -46.92 3.69 -28.74
N ASN A 704 -48.03 2.95 -28.64
CA ASN A 704 -48.22 1.74 -27.83
C ASN A 704 -47.09 0.71 -27.91
N ASP A 705 -46.44 0.43 -26.76
CA ASP A 705 -45.81 -0.86 -26.49
C ASP A 705 -46.89 -1.89 -26.08
N ARG A 706 -47.49 -2.54 -27.07
CA ARG A 706 -48.17 -3.83 -26.89
C ARG A 706 -47.72 -4.77 -27.99
N GLU A 707 -46.73 -5.60 -27.69
CA GLU A 707 -46.82 -7.07 -27.83
C GLU A 707 -45.55 -7.74 -27.28
N LYS A 708 -45.65 -8.28 -26.06
CA LYS A 708 -44.78 -9.36 -25.60
C LYS A 708 -45.41 -10.69 -26.05
N GLY A 709 -44.67 -11.42 -26.89
CA GLY A 709 -44.63 -12.88 -26.83
C GLY A 709 -44.93 -13.61 -28.14
N LYS A 710 -43.89 -14.16 -28.77
CA LYS A 710 -43.72 -15.62 -28.95
C LYS A 710 -42.37 -15.97 -29.58
N GLU A 711 -41.86 -17.11 -29.15
CA GLU A 711 -40.62 -17.75 -29.56
C GLU A 711 -40.63 -18.24 -31.03
N LYS A 712 -39.39 -18.35 -31.56
CA LYS A 712 -38.84 -19.38 -32.46
C LYS A 712 -39.14 -19.37 -33.99
N LEU A 713 -38.00 -19.25 -34.70
CA LEU A 713 -37.51 -20.01 -35.84
C LEU A 713 -38.01 -19.72 -37.28
N GLU A 714 -36.99 -19.49 -38.12
CA GLU A 714 -36.84 -19.79 -39.55
C GLU A 714 -37.57 -18.94 -40.61
N GLY A 715 -36.81 -18.54 -41.63
CA GLY A 715 -37.33 -18.37 -43.00
C GLY A 715 -37.02 -17.04 -43.69
N LYS A 716 -36.46 -17.13 -44.89
CA LYS A 716 -36.00 -16.04 -45.78
C LYS A 716 -37.13 -15.37 -46.58
N ALA A 717 -36.86 -14.12 -46.97
CA ALA A 717 -37.06 -13.45 -48.28
C ALA A 717 -38.48 -13.09 -48.80
N GLY A 718 -38.54 -11.89 -49.43
CA GLY A 718 -39.61 -11.40 -50.33
C GLY A 718 -40.42 -10.26 -49.71
N ASP A 719 -40.11 -8.98 -49.93
CA ASP A 719 -40.37 -8.14 -51.11
C ASP A 719 -41.83 -7.61 -51.19
N SER A 720 -41.95 -6.33 -51.55
CA SER A 720 -43.15 -5.55 -51.94
C SER A 720 -44.23 -5.17 -50.90
N ASP A 721 -44.24 -3.87 -50.56
CA ASP A 721 -45.43 -3.02 -50.34
C ASP A 721 -46.27 -2.94 -51.66
N PRO A 722 -47.56 -2.48 -51.75
CA PRO A 722 -48.26 -1.52 -50.87
C PRO A 722 -49.81 -1.71 -50.75
N GLN A 723 -50.49 -0.68 -50.21
CA GLN A 723 -51.92 -0.30 -50.39
C GLN A 723 -53.00 -1.01 -49.54
N VAL A 724 -54.11 -0.43 -49.06
CA VAL A 724 -54.67 0.93 -48.81
C VAL A 724 -56.19 0.67 -48.65
N MET A 725 -56.81 1.26 -47.61
CA MET A 725 -58.26 1.54 -47.45
C MET A 725 -59.17 0.32 -47.19
N SER A 726 -60.20 0.34 -46.34
CA SER A 726 -61.13 1.41 -45.98
C SER A 726 -61.95 1.00 -44.74
N GLY A 727 -62.30 1.96 -43.88
CA GLY A 727 -63.34 1.77 -42.86
C GLY A 727 -63.50 2.99 -41.94
N PRO A 728 -64.45 3.91 -42.22
CA PRO A 728 -64.58 5.20 -41.56
C PRO A 728 -65.50 5.15 -40.33
N SER A 729 -65.18 5.94 -39.31
CA SER A 729 -66.17 6.40 -38.33
C SER A 729 -65.60 7.60 -37.55
N HIS A 730 -65.84 8.78 -38.10
CA HIS A 730 -65.71 10.08 -37.47
C HIS A 730 -66.20 10.10 -36.01
N LEU A 731 -65.39 10.63 -35.08
CA LEU A 731 -65.85 11.51 -33.99
C LEU A 731 -64.74 12.17 -33.14
N ALA A 732 -63.47 12.22 -33.57
CA ALA A 732 -62.42 12.88 -32.78
C ALA A 732 -61.30 13.58 -33.59
N GLU A 733 -61.52 13.89 -34.86
CA GLU A 733 -60.53 14.59 -35.73
C GLU A 733 -60.58 16.14 -35.61
N GLY A 734 -61.22 16.69 -34.58
CA GLY A 734 -61.56 18.11 -34.54
C GLY A 734 -60.55 19.08 -33.92
N LEU A 735 -59.52 18.65 -33.19
CA LEU A 735 -58.81 19.57 -32.26
C LEU A 735 -57.30 19.35 -32.09
N MET A 736 -56.62 18.73 -33.06
CA MET A 736 -55.17 18.50 -32.99
C MET A 736 -54.45 18.96 -34.26
N GLN A 737 -54.42 20.28 -34.48
CA GLN A 737 -53.45 20.92 -35.38
C GLN A 737 -52.80 22.13 -34.69
N SER A 738 -51.47 22.10 -34.70
CA SER A 738 -50.53 23.21 -34.47
C SER A 738 -50.70 24.02 -33.17
N ILE A 739 -49.91 23.69 -32.15
CA ILE A 739 -49.62 24.64 -31.06
C ILE A 739 -48.21 25.18 -31.32
N GLN A 740 -48.15 26.39 -31.90
CA GLN A 740 -46.94 27.22 -31.86
C GLN A 740 -46.72 27.72 -30.42
N SER A 741 -45.50 28.08 -30.05
CA SER A 741 -45.13 28.66 -28.74
C SER A 741 -45.96 29.89 -28.33
N SER A 742 -46.56 30.58 -29.31
CA SER A 742 -47.51 31.68 -29.15
C SER A 742 -48.89 31.22 -28.63
N SER A 743 -49.31 29.99 -28.94
CA SER A 743 -50.57 29.39 -28.50
C SER A 743 -50.49 28.88 -27.06
N LEU A 744 -49.37 28.27 -26.63
CA LEU A 744 -49.19 27.80 -25.24
C LEU A 744 -49.08 28.95 -24.23
N LYS A 745 -48.43 30.06 -24.64
CA LYS A 745 -48.41 31.33 -23.88
C LYS A 745 -49.79 31.91 -23.60
N THR A 746 -50.77 31.61 -24.46
CA THR A 746 -52.12 32.17 -24.40
C THR A 746 -53.17 31.18 -23.89
N SER A 747 -52.95 29.87 -23.97
CA SER A 747 -53.89 28.82 -23.52
C SER A 747 -53.63 28.28 -22.11
N ASP A 748 -52.36 28.12 -21.68
CA ASP A 748 -52.00 27.73 -20.30
C ASP A 748 -50.75 28.53 -19.84
N PRO A 749 -50.94 29.78 -19.38
CA PRO A 749 -49.85 30.66 -18.98
C PRO A 749 -49.02 30.11 -17.81
N GLN A 750 -49.63 29.35 -16.90
CA GLN A 750 -48.95 28.81 -15.72
C GLN A 750 -48.04 27.63 -16.11
N LEU A 751 -48.50 26.74 -16.99
CA LEU A 751 -47.66 25.67 -17.54
C LEU A 751 -46.50 26.23 -18.37
N TYR A 752 -46.74 27.25 -19.19
CA TYR A 752 -45.68 27.93 -19.95
C TYR A 752 -44.59 28.51 -19.03
N LEU A 753 -44.98 29.21 -17.96
CA LEU A 753 -44.04 29.76 -16.99
C LEU A 753 -43.30 28.68 -16.19
N THR A 754 -43.98 27.54 -15.90
CA THR A 754 -43.38 26.37 -15.26
C THR A 754 -42.27 25.75 -16.11
N ILE A 755 -42.56 25.45 -17.39
CA ILE A 755 -41.58 24.88 -18.32
C ILE A 755 -40.41 25.84 -18.51
N LYS A 756 -40.69 27.14 -18.64
CA LYS A 756 -39.65 28.18 -18.79
C LYS A 756 -38.71 28.22 -17.58
N ASP A 757 -39.25 28.16 -16.37
CA ASP A 757 -38.44 28.18 -15.14
C ASP A 757 -37.64 26.89 -14.95
N PHE A 758 -38.27 25.73 -15.16
CA PHE A 758 -37.59 24.43 -15.08
C PHE A 758 -36.45 24.33 -16.10
N SER A 759 -36.67 24.78 -17.33
CA SER A 759 -35.64 24.81 -18.38
C SER A 759 -34.48 25.76 -18.03
N GLU A 760 -34.77 26.89 -17.37
CA GLU A 760 -33.72 27.81 -16.92
C GLU A 760 -32.91 27.21 -15.78
N ARG A 761 -33.55 26.53 -14.83
CA ARG A 761 -32.86 25.85 -13.73
C ARG A 761 -32.01 24.66 -14.24
N LEU A 762 -32.45 23.95 -15.28
CA LEU A 762 -31.63 22.99 -16.01
C LEU A 762 -30.43 23.66 -16.71
N ALA A 763 -30.64 24.82 -17.34
CA ALA A 763 -29.56 25.59 -17.97
C ALA A 763 -28.51 26.06 -16.94
N VAL A 764 -28.95 26.45 -15.74
CA VAL A 764 -28.05 26.73 -14.61
C VAL A 764 -27.24 25.49 -14.24
N GLY A 765 -27.90 24.33 -14.11
CA GLY A 765 -27.24 23.04 -13.86
C GLY A 765 -26.15 22.76 -14.90
N LEU A 766 -26.48 22.82 -16.20
CA LEU A 766 -25.53 22.61 -17.29
C LEU A 766 -24.37 23.61 -17.29
N TYR A 767 -24.62 24.88 -16.95
CA TYR A 767 -23.55 25.87 -16.85
C TYR A 767 -22.61 25.60 -15.67
N LYS A 768 -23.11 24.98 -14.59
CA LYS A 768 -22.34 24.72 -13.36
C LYS A 768 -21.46 23.48 -13.45
N SER A 769 -22.00 22.38 -13.95
CA SER A 769 -21.26 21.14 -14.23
C SER A 769 -22.14 20.09 -14.91
N PHE A 770 -21.49 19.08 -15.50
CA PHE A 770 -22.12 17.83 -15.93
C PHE A 770 -21.08 16.70 -15.91
N GLU A 771 -21.53 15.45 -15.78
CA GLU A 771 -20.65 14.27 -15.86
C GLU A 771 -20.90 13.47 -17.13
N VAL A 772 -19.82 12.92 -17.67
CA VAL A 772 -19.80 12.00 -18.80
C VAL A 772 -19.30 10.64 -18.31
N ILE A 773 -20.06 9.58 -18.61
CA ILE A 773 -19.77 8.22 -18.18
C ILE A 773 -19.33 7.40 -19.40
N SER A 774 -18.15 6.77 -19.36
CA SER A 774 -17.72 5.86 -20.44
C SER A 774 -18.65 4.66 -20.52
N PRO A 775 -19.24 4.37 -21.69
CA PRO A 775 -20.10 3.21 -21.88
C PRO A 775 -19.40 1.86 -21.63
N GLU A 776 -18.10 1.77 -21.94
CA GLU A 776 -17.35 0.50 -21.83
C GLU A 776 -16.73 0.31 -20.45
N SER A 777 -16.06 1.34 -19.92
CA SER A 777 -15.28 1.24 -18.67
C SER A 777 -16.07 1.64 -17.42
N GLY A 778 -17.15 2.43 -17.59
CA GLY A 778 -17.87 3.05 -16.48
C GLY A 778 -17.11 4.19 -15.78
N GLU A 779 -15.95 4.59 -16.31
CA GLU A 779 -15.21 5.76 -15.80
C GLU A 779 -16.04 7.04 -15.94
N ARG A 780 -15.98 7.91 -14.94
CA ARG A 780 -16.71 9.19 -14.91
C ARG A 780 -15.75 10.35 -15.10
N GLN A 781 -16.13 11.31 -15.92
CA GLN A 781 -15.44 12.58 -16.10
C GLN A 781 -16.42 13.74 -15.90
N GLU A 782 -16.13 14.58 -14.92
CA GLU A 782 -16.85 15.84 -14.69
C GLU A 782 -16.27 16.95 -15.57
N PHE A 783 -17.14 17.83 -16.07
CA PHE A 783 -16.80 19.07 -16.76
C PHE A 783 -17.42 20.26 -16.04
N ASP A 784 -16.69 21.38 -16.01
CA ASP A 784 -17.11 22.56 -15.23
C ASP A 784 -18.34 23.24 -15.86
N GLY A 785 -18.74 22.93 -17.09
CA GLY A 785 -20.08 23.28 -17.58
C GLY A 785 -20.17 23.51 -19.07
N LEU A 786 -21.32 24.04 -19.50
CA LEU A 786 -21.67 24.23 -20.90
C LEU A 786 -22.16 25.66 -21.14
N ALA A 787 -21.83 26.22 -22.30
CA ALA A 787 -22.46 27.44 -22.79
C ALA A 787 -22.63 27.44 -24.31
N LEU A 788 -23.58 28.24 -24.78
CA LEU A 788 -23.69 28.56 -26.20
C LEU A 788 -22.84 29.80 -26.49
N ARG A 789 -22.02 29.71 -27.54
CA ARG A 789 -21.16 30.79 -28.04
C ARG A 789 -21.35 30.93 -29.55
N LYS A 790 -20.75 31.95 -30.16
CA LYS A 790 -20.80 32.16 -31.62
C LYS A 790 -20.38 30.94 -32.44
N LYS A 791 -19.43 30.13 -31.92
CA LYS A 791 -18.94 28.90 -32.55
C LYS A 791 -19.81 27.66 -32.29
N GLY A 792 -20.87 27.78 -31.49
CA GLY A 792 -21.77 26.70 -31.11
C GLY A 792 -21.69 26.35 -29.62
N LEU A 793 -22.12 25.13 -29.28
CA LEU A 793 -22.05 24.61 -27.91
C LEU A 793 -20.59 24.43 -27.52
N THR A 794 -20.20 25.04 -26.41
CA THR A 794 -18.81 25.12 -25.94
C THR A 794 -18.75 24.67 -24.49
N ILE A 795 -17.85 23.72 -24.22
CA ILE A 795 -17.60 23.21 -22.88
C ILE A 795 -16.71 24.22 -22.14
N ILE A 796 -17.10 24.58 -20.94
CA ILE A 796 -16.40 25.52 -20.08
C ILE A 796 -15.51 24.74 -19.11
N GLU A 797 -14.29 25.23 -18.94
CA GLU A 797 -13.36 24.81 -17.90
C GLU A 797 -12.89 26.03 -17.11
N ARG A 798 -13.19 26.08 -15.82
CA ARG A 798 -12.85 27.20 -14.94
C ARG A 798 -11.57 26.89 -14.18
N LYS A 799 -10.64 27.85 -14.12
CA LYS A 799 -9.42 27.71 -13.32
C LYS A 799 -9.16 29.00 -12.56
N THR A 800 -8.97 28.86 -11.24
CA THR A 800 -8.85 29.96 -10.29
C THR A 800 -7.58 30.79 -10.42
N ASN A 801 -6.60 30.35 -11.23
CA ASN A 801 -5.25 30.93 -11.39
C ASN A 801 -5.25 32.38 -10.91
N ASP A 802 -4.72 32.62 -9.71
CA ASP A 802 -4.93 33.84 -8.93
C ASP A 802 -4.24 35.08 -9.53
N GLY A 803 -3.75 34.95 -10.75
CA GLY A 803 -3.07 36.00 -11.47
C GLY A 803 -1.67 36.28 -10.95
N THR A 804 -1.12 35.41 -10.10
CA THR A 804 0.21 35.57 -9.50
C THR A 804 1.24 34.75 -10.26
N GLY A 805 2.05 35.43 -11.06
CA GLY A 805 3.17 34.83 -11.78
C GLY A 805 3.53 35.61 -13.04
N PRO A 806 4.82 35.66 -13.43
CA PRO A 806 5.24 36.14 -14.74
C PRO A 806 4.50 35.43 -15.89
N GLY A 807 4.25 36.15 -16.98
CA GLY A 807 3.39 35.70 -18.08
C GLY A 807 3.74 34.33 -18.68
N LEU A 808 5.03 33.99 -18.75
CA LEU A 808 5.51 32.71 -19.27
C LEU A 808 4.97 31.49 -18.51
N PHE A 809 4.86 31.57 -17.18
CA PHE A 809 4.32 30.45 -16.38
C PHE A 809 2.82 30.32 -16.54
N GLN A 810 2.11 31.43 -16.73
CA GLN A 810 0.68 31.42 -16.99
C GLN A 810 0.39 30.76 -18.35
N ARG A 811 1.20 31.06 -19.36
CA ARG A 811 1.16 30.35 -20.65
C ARG A 811 1.41 28.85 -20.48
N ASN A 812 2.47 28.46 -19.78
CA ASN A 812 2.79 27.05 -19.56
C ASN A 812 1.65 26.31 -18.83
N PHE A 813 1.08 26.91 -17.79
CA PHE A 813 -0.09 26.40 -17.07
C PHE A 813 -1.30 26.22 -18.02
N CYS A 814 -1.64 27.24 -18.81
CA CYS A 814 -2.73 27.16 -19.78
C CYS A 814 -2.50 26.07 -20.82
N GLN A 815 -1.28 25.94 -21.35
CA GLN A 815 -0.92 24.89 -22.30
C GLN A 815 -1.10 23.48 -21.69
N GLN A 816 -0.69 23.27 -20.44
CA GLN A 816 -0.89 21.99 -19.75
C GLN A 816 -2.37 21.65 -19.60
N LYS A 817 -3.23 22.64 -19.30
CA LYS A 817 -4.68 22.42 -19.24
C LYS A 817 -5.25 22.02 -20.60
N ILE A 818 -4.78 22.63 -21.69
CA ILE A 818 -5.19 22.24 -23.05
C ILE A 818 -4.72 20.81 -23.37
N VAL A 819 -3.46 20.50 -23.10
CA VAL A 819 -2.89 19.15 -23.34
C VAL A 819 -3.65 18.08 -22.55
N SER A 820 -4.02 18.35 -21.30
CA SER A 820 -4.83 17.40 -20.51
C SER A 820 -6.19 17.07 -21.14
N LYS A 821 -6.74 17.98 -21.95
CA LYS A 821 -7.97 17.71 -22.72
C LYS A 821 -7.69 16.94 -24.00
N HIS A 822 -6.53 17.09 -24.62
CA HIS A 822 -6.12 16.17 -25.70
C HIS A 822 -6.02 14.73 -25.19
N ASP A 823 -5.39 14.52 -24.02
CA ASP A 823 -5.26 13.19 -23.43
C ASP A 823 -6.63 12.55 -23.15
N PHE A 824 -7.61 13.35 -22.69
CA PHE A 824 -8.99 12.89 -22.54
C PHE A 824 -9.61 12.45 -23.87
N VAL A 825 -9.47 13.24 -24.94
CA VAL A 825 -10.01 12.87 -26.26
C VAL A 825 -9.38 11.58 -26.80
N LEU A 826 -8.07 11.39 -26.56
CA LEU A 826 -7.34 10.20 -26.98
C LEU A 826 -7.77 8.92 -26.24
N LYS A 827 -8.46 9.02 -25.10
CA LYS A 827 -9.05 7.87 -24.41
C LYS A 827 -10.29 7.31 -25.11
N ASN A 828 -10.70 7.87 -26.25
CA ASN A 828 -11.76 7.37 -27.13
C ASN A 828 -13.19 7.34 -26.53
N VAL A 829 -13.41 7.91 -25.34
CA VAL A 829 -14.73 7.98 -24.68
C VAL A 829 -15.80 8.66 -25.55
N ILE A 830 -15.42 9.67 -26.34
CA ILE A 830 -16.34 10.37 -27.25
C ILE A 830 -16.82 9.44 -28.37
N GLU A 831 -15.95 8.60 -28.92
CA GLU A 831 -16.32 7.65 -29.96
C GLU A 831 -17.17 6.49 -29.39
N GLU A 832 -16.86 6.04 -28.17
CA GLU A 832 -17.71 5.07 -27.45
C GLU A 832 -19.15 5.57 -27.29
N LEU A 833 -19.32 6.86 -26.93
CA LEU A 833 -20.63 7.50 -26.80
C LEU A 833 -21.36 7.58 -28.14
N LYS A 834 -20.66 7.95 -29.23
CA LYS A 834 -21.24 8.01 -30.57
C LYS A 834 -21.75 6.66 -31.07
N ALA A 835 -21.17 5.55 -30.60
CA ALA A 835 -21.60 4.21 -30.96
C ALA A 835 -22.90 3.76 -30.25
N GLN A 836 -23.35 4.48 -29.22
CA GLN A 836 -24.56 4.12 -28.47
C GLN A 836 -25.83 4.61 -29.17
N SER A 837 -26.91 3.83 -29.10
CA SER A 837 -28.23 4.23 -29.60
C SER A 837 -28.92 5.30 -28.74
N HIS A 838 -28.56 5.36 -27.44
CA HIS A 838 -29.09 6.30 -26.44
C HIS A 838 -27.94 6.94 -25.63
N PRO A 839 -27.13 7.81 -26.26
CA PRO A 839 -25.96 8.41 -25.60
C PRO A 839 -26.31 9.27 -24.39
N GLU A 840 -27.52 9.83 -24.32
CA GLU A 840 -28.03 10.63 -23.21
C GLU A 840 -28.04 9.89 -21.86
N LYS A 841 -28.13 8.55 -21.87
CA LYS A 841 -28.10 7.73 -20.64
C LYS A 841 -26.74 7.77 -19.93
N PHE A 842 -25.70 8.14 -20.64
CA PHE A 842 -24.33 8.23 -20.14
C PHE A 842 -23.93 9.65 -19.74
N ILE A 843 -24.90 10.58 -19.73
CA ILE A 843 -24.73 11.95 -19.26
C ILE A 843 -25.50 12.13 -17.96
N ASP A 844 -24.78 12.58 -16.92
CA ASP A 844 -25.37 12.95 -15.63
C ASP A 844 -25.40 14.48 -15.48
N ILE A 845 -26.54 15.01 -15.04
CA ILE A 845 -26.79 16.45 -14.85
C ILE A 845 -27.61 16.68 -13.58
N ASP A 846 -27.46 17.85 -12.96
CA ASP A 846 -28.30 18.25 -11.83
C ASP A 846 -29.73 18.58 -12.31
N VAL A 847 -30.67 17.68 -12.05
CA VAL A 847 -32.08 17.85 -12.40
C VAL A 847 -32.80 18.58 -11.25
N PRO A 848 -33.35 19.79 -11.48
CA PRO A 848 -33.97 20.58 -10.43
C PRO A 848 -35.27 19.95 -9.93
N LYS A 849 -35.55 20.06 -8.62
CA LYS A 849 -36.85 19.67 -8.05
C LYS A 849 -37.96 20.66 -8.46
N PRO A 850 -39.19 20.20 -8.75
CA PRO A 850 -40.36 21.06 -8.95
C PRO A 850 -40.58 22.02 -7.77
N LEU A 851 -41.12 23.21 -8.04
CA LEU A 851 -41.47 24.21 -7.02
C LEU A 851 -42.98 24.21 -6.76
N ASP A 852 -43.38 24.69 -5.58
CA ASP A 852 -44.78 24.70 -5.11
C ASP A 852 -45.73 25.52 -6.01
N TRP A 853 -45.19 26.46 -6.78
CA TRP A 853 -45.98 27.29 -7.70
C TRP A 853 -46.20 26.66 -9.09
N TYR A 854 -45.50 25.58 -9.42
CA TYR A 854 -45.57 24.92 -10.72
C TYR A 854 -46.99 24.42 -11.04
N SER A 855 -47.30 24.33 -12.34
CA SER A 855 -48.59 23.81 -12.83
C SER A 855 -48.73 22.32 -12.52
N GLU A 856 -49.93 21.87 -12.13
CA GLU A 856 -50.25 20.45 -11.98
C GLU A 856 -50.16 19.69 -13.32
N ASN A 857 -50.32 20.40 -14.44
CA ASN A 857 -50.15 19.86 -15.78
C ASN A 857 -48.67 19.58 -16.15
N PHE A 858 -47.71 19.96 -15.30
CA PHE A 858 -46.29 19.71 -15.52
C PHE A 858 -45.90 18.30 -15.08
N THR A 859 -46.15 17.32 -15.96
CA THR A 859 -46.02 15.90 -15.63
C THR A 859 -44.56 15.44 -15.51
N PRO A 860 -44.29 14.30 -14.85
CA PRO A 860 -42.95 13.70 -14.80
C PRO A 860 -42.35 13.41 -16.19
N GLU A 861 -43.18 13.06 -17.17
CA GLU A 861 -42.73 12.80 -18.54
C GLU A 861 -42.21 14.08 -19.21
N MET A 862 -42.84 15.23 -18.95
CA MET A 862 -42.36 16.53 -19.43
C MET A 862 -41.03 16.91 -18.78
N GLN A 863 -40.85 16.61 -17.48
CA GLN A 863 -39.58 16.81 -16.76
C GLN A 863 -38.47 15.95 -17.35
N GLU A 864 -38.74 14.66 -17.58
CA GLU A 864 -37.80 13.73 -18.19
C GLU A 864 -37.42 14.16 -19.61
N HIS A 865 -38.39 14.65 -20.39
CA HIS A 865 -38.12 15.14 -21.73
C HIS A 865 -37.19 16.35 -21.74
N LEU A 866 -37.43 17.35 -20.89
CA LEU A 866 -36.57 18.53 -20.76
C LEU A 866 -35.16 18.15 -20.23
N ALA A 867 -35.07 17.20 -19.32
CA ALA A 867 -33.79 16.68 -18.85
C ALA A 867 -33.04 15.93 -19.97
N ASN A 868 -33.72 15.14 -20.78
CA ASN A 868 -33.12 14.46 -21.94
C ASN A 868 -32.72 15.44 -23.05
N ALA A 869 -33.44 16.53 -23.26
CA ALA A 869 -33.05 17.62 -24.15
C ALA A 869 -31.74 18.29 -23.67
N ALA A 870 -31.66 18.59 -22.37
CA ALA A 870 -30.44 19.11 -21.74
C ALA A 870 -29.24 18.14 -21.89
N LYS A 871 -29.44 16.84 -21.64
CA LYS A 871 -28.41 15.80 -21.87
C LYS A 871 -27.99 15.71 -23.34
N SER A 872 -28.95 15.80 -24.26
CA SER A 872 -28.69 15.79 -25.70
C SER A 872 -27.86 16.98 -26.16
N MET A 873 -27.97 18.14 -25.49
CA MET A 873 -27.07 19.27 -25.75
C MET A 873 -25.62 18.95 -25.35
N VAL A 874 -25.40 18.27 -24.23
CA VAL A 874 -24.06 17.81 -23.84
C VAL A 874 -23.50 16.85 -24.89
N VAL A 875 -24.28 15.88 -25.36
CA VAL A 875 -23.86 14.97 -26.44
C VAL A 875 -23.47 15.73 -27.71
N LYS A 876 -24.27 16.72 -28.12
CA LYS A 876 -23.96 17.58 -29.28
C LYS A 876 -22.67 18.39 -29.08
N ALA A 877 -22.43 18.87 -27.85
CA ALA A 877 -21.20 19.59 -27.51
C ALA A 877 -19.95 18.70 -27.58
N LEU A 878 -20.06 17.44 -27.17
CA LEU A 878 -18.97 16.44 -27.26
C LEU A 878 -18.69 16.05 -28.72
N GLN A 879 -19.72 16.00 -29.58
CA GLN A 879 -19.56 15.67 -31.00
C GLN A 879 -18.84 16.77 -31.79
N ASN A 880 -19.07 18.04 -31.47
CA ASN A 880 -18.37 19.19 -32.05
C ASN A 880 -17.53 19.89 -30.98
N LEU A 881 -16.53 19.16 -30.48
CA LEU A 881 -15.78 19.52 -29.28
C LEU A 881 -15.14 20.91 -29.41
N SER A 882 -15.56 21.82 -28.54
CA SER A 882 -15.09 23.19 -28.40
C SER A 882 -14.88 23.47 -26.91
N PHE A 883 -13.73 24.04 -26.55
CA PHE A 883 -13.41 24.38 -25.16
C PHE A 883 -13.22 25.89 -24.95
N GLU A 884 -13.78 26.41 -23.86
CA GLU A 884 -13.52 27.75 -23.32
C GLU A 884 -12.93 27.61 -21.92
N PHE A 885 -11.64 27.92 -21.78
CA PHE A 885 -10.99 27.99 -20.48
C PHE A 885 -11.22 29.37 -19.87
N ASN A 886 -11.99 29.43 -18.78
CA ASN A 886 -12.23 30.66 -18.03
C ASN A 886 -11.21 30.78 -16.90
N VAL A 887 -10.33 31.77 -17.00
CA VAL A 887 -9.29 32.05 -16.02
C VAL A 887 -9.47 33.44 -15.41
N ASN A 888 -9.01 33.65 -14.18
CA ASN A 888 -9.01 34.99 -13.59
C ASN A 888 -7.92 35.84 -14.25
N ARG A 889 -8.25 37.09 -14.57
CA ARG A 889 -7.33 38.01 -15.23
C ARG A 889 -6.17 38.37 -14.28
N PRO A 890 -4.90 38.22 -14.71
CA PRO A 890 -3.76 38.55 -13.87
C PRO A 890 -3.59 40.05 -13.64
N LYS A 891 -2.91 40.43 -12.55
CA LYS A 891 -2.65 41.85 -12.21
C LYS A 891 -1.80 42.55 -13.27
N ALA A 892 -0.79 41.86 -13.79
CA ALA A 892 0.04 42.32 -14.91
C ALA A 892 -0.31 41.48 -16.15
N TYR A 893 -1.44 41.80 -16.80
CA TYR A 893 -1.86 41.13 -18.03
C TYR A 893 -1.16 41.71 -19.25
N SER A 894 -0.53 40.84 -20.05
CA SER A 894 -0.15 41.14 -21.41
C SER A 894 -0.58 40.01 -22.34
N GLU A 895 -1.26 40.33 -23.43
CA GLU A 895 -1.66 39.35 -24.45
C GLU A 895 -0.45 38.65 -25.07
N THR A 896 0.69 39.34 -25.15
CA THR A 896 1.95 38.79 -25.67
C THR A 896 2.46 37.60 -24.88
N ASP A 897 2.14 37.54 -23.59
CA ASP A 897 2.64 36.50 -22.69
C ASP A 897 2.04 35.13 -23.00
N TYR A 898 0.85 35.12 -23.61
CA TYR A 898 0.13 33.93 -24.01
C TYR A 898 0.41 33.52 -25.46
N ARG A 899 1.35 34.21 -26.16
CA ARG A 899 1.81 33.80 -27.49
C ARG A 899 2.47 32.42 -27.40
N GLY A 900 2.08 31.55 -28.32
CA GLY A 900 2.53 30.17 -28.36
C GLY A 900 1.59 29.17 -27.68
N LEU A 901 0.41 29.59 -27.18
CA LEU A 901 -0.64 28.63 -26.86
C LEU A 901 -1.20 28.00 -28.13
N PHE A 902 -1.33 26.68 -28.13
CA PHE A 902 -1.82 25.92 -29.27
C PHE A 902 -2.66 24.72 -28.86
N PHE A 903 -3.48 24.23 -29.80
CA PHE A 903 -4.24 22.99 -29.67
C PHE A 903 -4.19 22.18 -30.96
N ASN A 904 -4.47 20.88 -30.87
CA ASN A 904 -4.53 19.99 -32.03
C ASN A 904 -5.94 20.06 -32.63
N ARG A 905 -6.07 20.64 -33.83
CA ARG A 905 -7.37 20.85 -34.49
C ARG A 905 -8.09 19.53 -34.82
N SER A 906 -7.33 18.47 -35.09
CA SER A 906 -7.87 17.13 -35.36
C SER A 906 -8.58 16.53 -34.14
N LEU A 907 -8.13 16.88 -32.92
CA LEU A 907 -8.72 16.39 -31.67
C LEU A 907 -9.86 17.31 -31.18
N ILE A 908 -9.73 18.62 -31.37
CA ILE A 908 -10.70 19.63 -30.92
C ILE A 908 -11.14 20.46 -32.13
N PRO A 909 -12.07 19.96 -32.95
CA PRO A 909 -12.44 20.59 -34.23
C PRO A 909 -13.18 21.93 -34.06
N GLY A 910 -13.91 22.12 -32.95
CA GLY A 910 -14.62 23.36 -32.62
C GLY A 910 -13.72 24.49 -32.12
N GLY A 911 -12.45 24.16 -31.81
CA GLY A 911 -11.44 25.10 -31.37
C GLY A 911 -11.32 25.27 -29.86
N VAL A 912 -10.30 26.03 -29.45
CA VAL A 912 -10.04 26.35 -28.04
C VAL A 912 -9.94 27.87 -27.86
N SER A 913 -10.58 28.36 -26.80
CA SER A 913 -10.51 29.75 -26.36
C SER A 913 -10.09 29.85 -24.90
N LEU A 914 -9.42 30.95 -24.56
CA LEU A 914 -9.01 31.30 -23.20
C LEU A 914 -9.61 32.67 -22.86
N ARG A 915 -10.55 32.70 -21.92
CA ARG A 915 -11.24 33.90 -21.48
C ARG A 915 -10.71 34.38 -20.14
N PHE A 916 -10.36 35.66 -20.08
CA PHE A 916 -9.87 36.33 -18.88
C PHE A 916 -10.99 37.08 -18.18
N SER A 917 -11.36 36.59 -16.99
CA SER A 917 -12.43 37.19 -16.19
C SER A 917 -11.90 38.27 -15.25
N ARG A 918 -12.55 39.44 -15.27
CA ARG A 918 -12.24 40.55 -14.34
C ARG A 918 -13.04 40.47 -13.04
N VAL A 919 -14.13 39.72 -13.05
CA VAL A 919 -15.01 39.53 -11.88
C VAL A 919 -14.82 38.18 -11.20
N GLY A 920 -13.76 37.44 -11.52
CA GLY A 920 -13.39 36.22 -10.81
C GLY A 920 -14.09 34.94 -11.28
N LYS A 921 -14.65 34.90 -12.49
CA LYS A 921 -15.40 33.74 -13.05
C LYS A 921 -14.53 32.52 -13.36
N GLY A 922 -13.20 32.60 -13.20
CA GLY A 922 -12.34 31.42 -13.16
C GLY A 922 -12.47 30.64 -11.85
N ASN A 923 -13.06 31.24 -10.79
CA ASN A 923 -13.49 30.53 -9.60
C ASN A 923 -14.91 29.98 -9.80
N GLU A 924 -15.07 28.67 -9.67
CA GLU A 924 -16.36 27.98 -9.81
C GLU A 924 -17.41 28.51 -8.83
N GLU A 925 -17.08 28.67 -7.55
CA GLU A 925 -18.01 29.17 -6.53
C GLU A 925 -18.54 30.56 -6.89
N VAL A 926 -17.65 31.45 -7.36
CA VAL A 926 -18.03 32.81 -7.80
C VAL A 926 -18.93 32.76 -9.03
N ALA A 927 -18.58 31.95 -10.02
CA ALA A 927 -19.37 31.78 -11.24
C ALA A 927 -20.75 31.16 -10.96
N HIS A 928 -20.80 30.16 -10.09
CA HIS A 928 -22.04 29.47 -9.68
C HIS A 928 -22.95 30.41 -8.88
N GLN A 929 -22.42 31.13 -7.89
CA GLN A 929 -23.18 32.11 -7.10
C GLN A 929 -23.81 33.19 -7.98
N HIS A 930 -23.08 33.65 -9.00
CA HIS A 930 -23.60 34.63 -9.95
C HIS A 930 -24.78 34.09 -10.75
N MET A 931 -24.69 32.86 -11.28
CA MET A 931 -25.80 32.23 -12.01
C MET A 931 -27.00 31.92 -11.11
N ASP A 932 -26.75 31.47 -9.88
CA ASP A 932 -27.82 31.23 -8.90
C ASP A 932 -28.56 32.50 -8.54
N LYS A 933 -27.85 33.63 -8.44
CA LYS A 933 -28.47 34.93 -8.18
C LYS A 933 -29.41 35.32 -9.33
N ILE A 934 -28.94 35.25 -10.58
CA ILE A 934 -29.75 35.55 -11.78
C ILE A 934 -30.98 34.65 -11.83
N SER A 935 -30.81 33.34 -11.64
CA SER A 935 -31.91 32.39 -11.67
C SER A 935 -32.93 32.64 -10.56
N LYS A 936 -32.49 32.89 -9.32
CA LYS A 936 -33.40 33.19 -8.20
C LYS A 936 -34.24 34.45 -8.45
N GLU A 937 -33.63 35.51 -8.95
CA GLU A 937 -34.33 36.77 -9.28
C GLU A 937 -35.39 36.54 -10.37
N ARG A 938 -35.05 35.79 -11.43
CA ARG A 938 -35.97 35.46 -12.53
C ARG A 938 -37.08 34.48 -12.11
N THR A 939 -36.79 33.51 -11.25
CA THR A 939 -37.81 32.60 -10.67
C THR A 939 -38.81 33.37 -9.81
N ALA A 940 -38.34 34.27 -8.94
CA ALA A 940 -39.21 35.12 -8.11
C ALA A 940 -40.10 36.03 -8.97
N GLU A 941 -39.56 36.59 -10.05
CA GLU A 941 -40.35 37.37 -11.02
C GLU A 941 -41.48 36.53 -11.64
N ARG A 942 -41.21 35.27 -12.03
CA ARG A 942 -42.23 34.37 -12.62
C ARG A 942 -43.30 33.97 -11.60
N GLU A 943 -42.88 33.62 -10.38
CA GLU A 943 -43.79 33.30 -9.28
C GLU A 943 -44.74 34.48 -9.00
N SER A 944 -44.21 35.71 -8.96
CA SER A 944 -45.01 36.92 -8.76
C SER A 944 -46.06 37.17 -9.85
N ARG A 945 -45.85 36.66 -11.08
CA ARG A 945 -46.80 36.75 -12.20
C ARG A 945 -47.91 35.70 -12.12
N ILE A 946 -47.71 34.63 -11.35
CA ILE A 946 -48.68 33.53 -11.16
C ILE A 946 -49.55 33.73 -9.93
N LEU A 947 -49.03 34.36 -8.87
CA LEU A 947 -49.80 34.67 -7.66
C LEU A 947 -51.14 35.41 -7.93
N PRO A 948 -51.25 36.33 -8.90
CA PRO A 948 -52.53 36.94 -9.28
C PRO A 948 -53.48 35.99 -10.03
N MET A 949 -52.96 34.94 -10.68
CA MET A 949 -53.73 33.98 -11.48
C MET A 949 -54.35 32.85 -10.63
N ARG A 950 -53.79 32.55 -9.45
CA ARG A 950 -54.36 31.57 -8.49
C ARG A 950 -55.54 32.13 -7.67
N GLY A 951 -55.85 33.42 -7.81
CA GLY A 951 -56.91 34.14 -7.08
C GLY A 951 -58.16 34.44 -7.90
N GLN A 952 -58.35 33.84 -9.07
CA GLN A 952 -59.56 33.94 -9.91
C GLN A 952 -60.29 32.60 -10.02
#